data_AF-A0AAN7WI47-F1
#
_entry.id   AF-A0AAN7WI47-F1
#
_cell.length_a   1.000
_cell.length_b   1.000
_cell.length_c   1.000
_cell.angle_alpha   90.00
_cell.angle_beta   90.00
_cell.angle_gamma   90.00
#
_symmetry.space_group_name_H-M   'P 1'
#
loop_
_entity.id
_entity.type
_entity.pdbx_description
1 polymer ?
#
loop_
_entity_poly.entity_id
_entity_poly.type
_entity_poly.pdbx_seq_one_letter_code
_entity_poly.pdbx_strand_id
1 'polypeptide(L)'
;MTTNSRNDNTNTADIRNDRIVTNSLGNPINEPYATQRIGCFGPLLMQDANLLDSLAHFNRERIPERNPHAHGSGAFGFFEVTDDITDICGSAMFDTIGKRTRCLTRFSTVGGEKGSADTARDPRGFATKFYTEEGNLDWVYNNTPVFFIRDPSKFPAFIHTQKRNPQSNLKDPNMFWDFLTIPENQVAIHQVCILFSDRGTPTSYRKMNGYSGHTYKWSNKKGEWYYVQVHLITDQGIKNFTNEEAIDMSGKNPDCCTQDLFNSIEHSDYPSWTVYIQTMTEDEAKRLSFSVFDLTKVWPHSQFPMRRVGKLVLNENPKNYFAQIEQAAFAPSNTVPYQEASADPVLQSRLFAYADAHRYRIGPNYNQVPVNCPFASKFFNPMIRDGPMNVNGNFGSEPNYYGSNINYQFIQQDKPIQQHQEVWHGPAVPFHWATDAGDIDFKQATDLYQKVLSKQSGAQERLAHNVAVHVANASTDIQKKVVAMFTRVDPRLGQRIKEICDEKCNESKLRITPLVIMSKLLNNLQKEYDKLYYSKDIPDASNLQKCLKETHEFKNQLKKLQAHLNKNIQDQEQEQCGLSDTSSSPACIKGNAIDHDKIIKKRTLIQEKLNKTIKTWNHSIRKQSKLTQQQYNKFNKNGLSQMTNFNLDDIYKHKISRDNIRFVDEAIGFHIARYNIENLPIQYDGDEKGENIIHYLKNVYGIETNITLIFLQMGQIVYDLKHNKYDSCMKWINTIEMSEDTTNNIVDYHLKFELYILIGIDMIKNGFPSIDICKYFFDNIPKEIIVSEGIIKSYYFQTITEIVFRLIMQKELTGIDSIIEERLRSCVDIFIKEYCLHNKLSFDSPLFLVVLSGVISFQYFIKYNQIKILSHVGWTTEDELPFDVELPDFLSHFHPIFICPVLKEETTKDNSPYSLACHHVISKKALDKLSKNGSLSFKCPYCPIHTTVIKTQKVKFVKI
;
A
#
# COMPACT_ATOMS: atom_id res chain seq x y z
N MET A 1 12.33 -48.47 4.65
CA MET A 1 12.70 -49.68 3.89
C MET A 1 12.10 -49.56 2.50
N THR A 2 12.95 -49.74 1.50
CA THR A 2 12.81 -49.35 0.08
C THR A 2 11.96 -50.32 -0.74
N THR A 3 10.78 -49.90 -1.18
CA THR A 3 10.05 -50.54 -2.29
C THR A 3 10.67 -50.11 -3.62
N ASN A 4 11.46 -51.00 -4.24
CA ASN A 4 11.87 -51.01 -5.65
C ASN A 4 11.91 -49.67 -6.41
N SER A 5 12.86 -48.79 -6.05
CA SER A 5 13.11 -47.51 -6.72
C SER A 5 13.88 -47.61 -8.06
N ARG A 6 14.05 -48.81 -8.64
CA ARG A 6 14.96 -48.99 -9.79
C ARG A 6 14.42 -48.46 -11.13
N ASN A 7 13.14 -48.09 -11.23
CA ASN A 7 12.50 -47.67 -12.48
C ASN A 7 11.69 -46.35 -12.39
N ASP A 8 11.75 -45.62 -11.29
CA ASP A 8 11.06 -44.31 -11.19
C ASP A 8 11.88 -43.22 -11.90
N ASN A 9 11.39 -42.79 -13.07
CA ASN A 9 11.96 -41.70 -13.86
C ASN A 9 11.09 -40.43 -13.84
N THR A 10 10.15 -40.31 -12.90
CA THR A 10 9.18 -39.19 -12.85
C THR A 10 9.84 -37.84 -12.58
N ASN A 11 11.00 -37.82 -11.90
CA ASN A 11 11.76 -36.61 -11.57
C ASN A 11 13.27 -36.75 -11.88
N THR A 12 13.60 -37.14 -13.11
CA THR A 12 14.99 -37.37 -13.56
C THR A 12 15.35 -36.56 -14.81
N ALA A 13 16.65 -36.41 -15.08
CA ALA A 13 17.22 -35.86 -16.30
C ALA A 13 18.48 -36.67 -16.67
N ASP A 14 18.80 -36.74 -17.95
CA ASP A 14 20.05 -37.33 -18.45
C ASP A 14 20.96 -36.22 -18.98
N ILE A 15 22.11 -36.04 -18.34
CA ILE A 15 23.07 -34.98 -18.64
C ILE A 15 24.42 -35.62 -18.89
N ARG A 16 25.05 -35.32 -20.03
CA ARG A 16 26.39 -35.84 -20.34
C ARG A 16 27.41 -35.39 -19.29
N ASN A 17 28.18 -36.35 -18.77
CA ASN A 17 29.21 -36.10 -17.76
C ASN A 17 30.34 -35.21 -18.29
N ASP A 18 30.69 -35.32 -19.57
CA ASP A 18 31.76 -34.56 -20.22
C ASP A 18 31.39 -33.10 -20.53
N ARG A 19 30.10 -32.73 -20.39
CA ARG A 19 29.56 -31.39 -20.65
C ARG A 19 29.88 -30.85 -22.06
N ILE A 20 30.13 -31.73 -23.03
CA ILE A 20 30.32 -31.31 -24.42
C ILE A 20 29.00 -30.76 -24.94
N VAL A 21 28.99 -29.49 -25.36
CA VAL A 21 27.82 -28.85 -25.95
C VAL A 21 27.64 -29.37 -27.38
N THR A 22 26.43 -29.79 -27.70
CA THR A 22 26.07 -30.32 -29.01
C THR A 22 24.83 -29.63 -29.56
N ASN A 23 24.60 -29.74 -30.86
CA ASN A 23 23.30 -29.49 -31.46
C ASN A 23 22.30 -30.63 -31.13
N SER A 24 21.06 -30.53 -31.64
CA SER A 24 19.98 -31.51 -31.37
C SER A 24 20.26 -32.93 -31.89
N LEU A 25 21.20 -33.10 -32.82
CA LEU A 25 21.62 -34.39 -33.38
C LEU A 25 22.89 -34.96 -32.73
N GLY A 26 23.43 -34.29 -31.71
CA GLY A 26 24.62 -34.74 -30.99
C GLY A 26 25.95 -34.34 -31.65
N ASN A 27 25.97 -33.46 -32.64
CA ASN A 27 27.21 -32.94 -33.22
C ASN A 27 27.82 -31.86 -32.30
N PRO A 28 29.12 -31.92 -31.96
CA PRO A 28 29.77 -30.92 -31.11
C PRO A 28 29.76 -29.51 -31.71
N ILE A 29 29.54 -28.51 -30.86
CA ILE A 29 29.64 -27.08 -31.21
C ILE A 29 31.00 -26.58 -30.70
N ASN A 30 31.83 -26.06 -31.61
CA ASN A 30 33.19 -25.61 -31.30
C ASN A 30 33.27 -24.17 -30.78
N GLU A 31 32.29 -23.32 -31.08
CA GLU A 31 32.16 -21.96 -30.58
C GLU A 31 30.66 -21.68 -30.28
N PRO A 32 30.29 -21.26 -29.06
CA PRO A 32 28.90 -21.13 -28.61
C PRO A 32 28.02 -20.08 -29.32
N TYR A 33 28.59 -19.02 -29.87
CA TYR A 33 27.87 -17.83 -30.38
C TYR A 33 28.29 -17.41 -31.78
N ALA A 34 29.34 -17.98 -32.35
CA ALA A 34 29.76 -17.68 -33.72
C ALA A 34 28.68 -18.11 -34.72
N THR A 35 28.23 -17.16 -35.55
CA THR A 35 27.29 -17.41 -36.66
C THR A 35 28.00 -17.21 -37.99
N GLN A 36 27.81 -18.12 -38.94
CA GLN A 36 28.44 -18.04 -40.26
C GLN A 36 27.89 -16.88 -41.08
N ARG A 37 28.81 -16.14 -41.69
CA ARG A 37 28.55 -14.94 -42.50
C ARG A 37 29.66 -14.72 -43.51
N ILE A 38 29.43 -13.86 -44.50
CA ILE A 38 30.49 -13.44 -45.44
C ILE A 38 31.41 -12.42 -44.74
N GLY A 39 32.68 -12.77 -44.52
CA GLY A 39 33.62 -11.91 -43.78
C GLY A 39 33.20 -11.66 -42.33
N CYS A 40 33.71 -10.63 -41.66
CA CYS A 40 33.36 -10.36 -40.25
C CYS A 40 31.99 -9.70 -40.07
N PHE A 41 31.53 -8.91 -41.07
CA PHE A 41 30.35 -8.05 -40.96
C PHE A 41 29.38 -8.16 -42.14
N GLY A 42 29.56 -9.14 -43.02
CA GLY A 42 28.61 -9.40 -44.11
C GLY A 42 27.36 -10.16 -43.64
N PRO A 43 26.47 -10.51 -44.58
CA PRO A 43 25.20 -11.18 -44.28
C PRO A 43 25.40 -12.59 -43.73
N LEU A 44 24.43 -13.05 -42.94
CA LEU A 44 24.33 -14.43 -42.44
C LEU A 44 24.18 -15.44 -43.59
N LEU A 45 24.66 -16.66 -43.36
CA LEU A 45 24.59 -17.76 -44.32
C LEU A 45 23.52 -18.78 -43.92
N MET A 46 22.74 -19.24 -44.91
CA MET A 46 21.71 -20.28 -44.74
C MET A 46 22.28 -21.64 -44.33
N GLN A 47 23.58 -21.88 -44.56
CA GLN A 47 24.25 -23.13 -44.21
C GLN A 47 24.59 -23.25 -42.70
N ASP A 48 24.33 -22.22 -41.90
CA ASP A 48 24.54 -22.26 -40.45
C ASP A 48 23.46 -23.08 -39.75
N ALA A 49 23.60 -24.41 -39.81
CA ALA A 49 22.62 -25.35 -39.25
C ALA A 49 22.43 -25.19 -37.74
N ASN A 50 23.47 -24.84 -36.98
CA ASN A 50 23.38 -24.70 -35.52
C ASN A 50 22.53 -23.49 -35.12
N LEU A 51 22.69 -22.35 -35.82
CA LEU A 51 21.85 -21.17 -35.61
C LEU A 51 20.38 -21.50 -35.88
N LEU A 52 20.09 -22.19 -37.00
CA LEU A 52 18.73 -22.55 -37.38
C LEU A 52 18.10 -23.56 -36.42
N ASP A 53 18.84 -24.59 -36.00
CA ASP A 53 18.41 -25.60 -35.03
C ASP A 53 18.00 -24.93 -33.70
N SER A 54 18.87 -24.07 -33.16
CA SER A 54 18.62 -23.34 -31.92
C SER A 54 17.39 -22.42 -32.02
N LEU A 55 17.31 -21.57 -33.04
CA LEU A 55 16.18 -20.65 -33.21
C LEU A 55 14.87 -21.38 -33.49
N ALA A 56 14.89 -22.49 -34.24
CA ALA A 56 13.70 -23.28 -34.53
C ALA A 56 13.16 -23.99 -33.28
N HIS A 57 14.03 -24.49 -32.41
CA HIS A 57 13.63 -25.08 -31.12
C HIS A 57 13.12 -24.00 -30.16
N PHE A 58 13.82 -22.86 -30.04
CA PHE A 58 13.39 -21.72 -29.21
C PHE A 58 11.95 -21.29 -29.53
N ASN A 59 11.62 -21.17 -30.82
CA ASN A 59 10.27 -20.82 -31.28
C ASN A 59 9.19 -21.86 -30.89
N ARG A 60 9.57 -23.05 -30.43
CA ARG A 60 8.68 -24.18 -30.10
C ARG A 60 8.73 -24.59 -28.62
N GLU A 61 9.36 -23.79 -27.76
CA GLU A 61 9.39 -24.08 -26.32
C GLU A 61 8.01 -24.01 -25.65
N ARG A 62 7.08 -23.21 -26.19
CA ARG A 62 5.77 -23.00 -25.59
C ARG A 62 4.75 -24.02 -26.09
N ILE A 63 4.04 -24.64 -25.15
CA ILE A 63 2.80 -25.38 -25.41
C ILE A 63 1.59 -24.54 -24.95
N PRO A 64 0.36 -24.85 -25.38
CA PRO A 64 -0.82 -24.18 -24.86
C PRO A 64 -0.89 -24.28 -23.33
N GLU A 65 -1.26 -23.20 -22.66
CA GLU A 65 -1.52 -23.25 -21.22
C GLU A 65 -2.80 -24.05 -20.91
N ARG A 66 -2.99 -24.44 -19.65
CA ARG A 66 -4.25 -25.10 -19.23
C ARG A 66 -5.41 -24.11 -19.27
N ASN A 67 -6.59 -24.58 -19.66
CA ASN A 67 -7.83 -23.80 -19.60
C ASN A 67 -8.88 -24.53 -18.76
N PRO A 68 -9.16 -24.10 -17.52
CA PRO A 68 -8.49 -23.06 -16.71
C PRO A 68 -7.25 -23.62 -15.96
N HIS A 69 -6.82 -22.98 -14.87
CA HIS A 69 -5.68 -23.39 -14.01
C HIS A 69 -4.28 -23.31 -14.66
N ALA A 70 -4.07 -22.29 -15.50
CA ALA A 70 -2.81 -22.07 -16.21
C ALA A 70 -1.62 -21.83 -15.27
N HIS A 71 -1.75 -20.91 -14.32
CA HIS A 71 -0.69 -20.57 -13.36
C HIS A 71 -0.71 -21.51 -12.14
N GLY A 72 0.46 -21.97 -11.71
CA GLY A 72 0.57 -22.89 -10.58
C GLY A 72 1.98 -23.41 -10.33
N SER A 73 2.11 -24.23 -9.29
CA SER A 73 3.37 -24.81 -8.81
C SER A 73 3.13 -26.26 -8.43
N GLY A 74 4.19 -27.06 -8.27
CA GLY A 74 4.00 -28.43 -7.82
C GLY A 74 5.24 -29.04 -7.21
N ALA A 75 5.02 -30.15 -6.50
CA ALA A 75 6.05 -30.88 -5.78
C ALA A 75 5.69 -32.36 -5.69
N PHE A 76 6.72 -33.20 -5.61
CA PHE A 76 6.61 -34.62 -5.36
C PHE A 76 6.60 -34.93 -3.87
N GLY A 77 6.12 -36.12 -3.55
CA GLY A 77 5.92 -36.55 -2.17
C GLY A 77 5.48 -37.99 -2.06
N PHE A 78 4.82 -38.30 -0.95
CA PHE A 78 4.15 -39.56 -0.74
C PHE A 78 2.85 -39.38 0.05
N PHE A 79 1.93 -40.30 -0.16
CA PHE A 79 0.80 -40.55 0.72
C PHE A 79 1.08 -41.77 1.58
N GLU A 80 0.83 -41.70 2.87
CA GLU A 80 1.02 -42.78 3.84
C GLU A 80 -0.32 -43.13 4.51
N VAL A 81 -0.69 -44.41 4.48
CA VAL A 81 -1.89 -44.92 5.18
C VAL A 81 -1.61 -44.92 6.68
N THR A 82 -2.48 -44.29 7.48
CA THR A 82 -2.34 -44.27 8.96
C THR A 82 -3.44 -45.04 9.67
N ASP A 83 -4.58 -45.22 9.03
CA ASP A 83 -5.75 -45.88 9.61
C ASP A 83 -6.34 -46.84 8.57
N ASP A 84 -6.81 -48.00 9.03
CA ASP A 84 -7.46 -48.98 8.16
C ASP A 84 -8.82 -48.45 7.70
N ILE A 85 -9.05 -48.49 6.39
CA ILE A 85 -10.32 -48.17 5.73
C ILE A 85 -10.71 -49.23 4.71
N THR A 86 -10.16 -50.44 4.81
CA THR A 86 -10.43 -51.55 3.88
C THR A 86 -11.87 -52.05 3.93
N ASP A 87 -12.61 -51.72 5.00
CA ASP A 87 -14.06 -51.88 5.11
C ASP A 87 -14.85 -50.93 4.19
N ILE A 88 -14.25 -49.81 3.76
CA ILE A 88 -14.86 -48.83 2.85
C ILE A 88 -14.32 -48.99 1.43
N CYS A 89 -13.02 -49.20 1.27
CA CYS A 89 -12.36 -49.15 -0.03
C CYS A 89 -11.34 -50.29 -0.21
N GLY A 90 -11.46 -51.04 -1.32
CA GLY A 90 -10.59 -52.16 -1.65
C GLY A 90 -9.30 -51.82 -2.41
N SER A 91 -9.06 -50.54 -2.74
CA SER A 91 -7.89 -50.13 -3.55
C SER A 91 -6.57 -50.50 -2.90
N ALA A 92 -5.60 -50.95 -3.71
CA ALA A 92 -4.28 -51.36 -3.22
C ALA A 92 -3.55 -50.26 -2.45
N MET A 93 -3.75 -48.97 -2.79
CA MET A 93 -3.10 -47.88 -2.07
C MET A 93 -3.49 -47.77 -0.57
N PHE A 94 -4.60 -48.40 -0.16
CA PHE A 94 -5.10 -48.38 1.22
C PHE A 94 -4.98 -49.74 1.94
N ASP A 95 -4.44 -50.76 1.28
CA ASP A 95 -4.53 -52.16 1.76
C ASP A 95 -3.72 -52.47 3.02
N THR A 96 -2.79 -51.60 3.40
CA THR A 96 -1.84 -51.82 4.49
C THR A 96 -1.50 -50.50 5.19
N ILE A 97 -1.73 -50.43 6.51
CA ILE A 97 -1.27 -49.29 7.34
C ILE A 97 0.26 -49.17 7.24
N GLY A 98 0.76 -47.95 7.08
CA GLY A 98 2.18 -47.64 6.87
C GLY A 98 2.65 -47.79 5.42
N LYS A 99 1.79 -48.27 4.51
CA LYS A 99 2.11 -48.28 3.07
C LYS A 99 2.23 -46.84 2.56
N ARG A 100 3.29 -46.60 1.77
CA ARG A 100 3.55 -45.33 1.12
C ARG A 100 3.38 -45.44 -0.38
N THR A 101 2.62 -44.51 -0.95
CA THR A 101 2.45 -44.36 -2.40
C THR A 101 3.08 -43.04 -2.84
N ARG A 102 4.03 -43.09 -3.78
CA ARG A 102 4.61 -41.87 -4.36
C ARG A 102 3.51 -41.02 -4.99
N CYS A 103 3.62 -39.70 -4.87
CA CYS A 103 2.67 -38.79 -5.48
C CYS A 103 3.33 -37.54 -6.07
N LEU A 104 2.60 -36.89 -6.98
CA LEU A 104 2.86 -35.54 -7.47
C LEU A 104 1.65 -34.67 -7.15
N THR A 105 1.86 -33.51 -6.53
CA THR A 105 0.82 -32.50 -6.35
C THR A 105 1.11 -31.27 -7.20
N ARG A 106 0.09 -30.76 -7.90
CA ARG A 106 0.10 -29.45 -8.55
C ARG A 106 -0.97 -28.55 -7.93
N PHE A 107 -0.53 -27.43 -7.40
CA PHE A 107 -1.37 -26.32 -6.97
C PHE A 107 -1.52 -25.29 -8.08
N SER A 108 -2.61 -24.52 -8.08
CA SER A 108 -2.84 -23.48 -9.10
C SER A 108 -3.91 -22.47 -8.69
N THR A 109 -3.90 -21.29 -9.31
CA THR A 109 -5.11 -20.43 -9.41
C THR A 109 -6.05 -20.97 -10.49
N VAL A 110 -7.15 -20.30 -10.83
CA VAL A 110 -8.14 -20.74 -11.85
C VAL A 110 -8.17 -19.80 -13.05
N GLY A 111 -8.55 -18.53 -12.82
CA GLY A 111 -8.93 -17.60 -13.88
C GLY A 111 -7.76 -16.94 -14.59
N GLY A 112 -6.64 -16.77 -13.90
CA GLY A 112 -5.43 -16.12 -14.43
C GLY A 112 -4.67 -16.96 -15.46
N GLU A 113 -4.01 -16.28 -16.40
CA GLU A 113 -3.10 -16.89 -17.39
C GLU A 113 -1.74 -17.23 -16.75
N LYS A 114 -0.82 -17.87 -17.49
CA LYS A 114 0.47 -18.39 -16.96
C LYS A 114 1.31 -17.38 -16.18
N GLY A 115 1.24 -16.08 -16.52
CA GLY A 115 1.99 -14.99 -15.86
C GLY A 115 1.16 -14.15 -14.88
N SER A 116 0.00 -14.64 -14.45
CA SER A 116 -0.80 -13.98 -13.40
C SER A 116 -0.21 -14.20 -12.00
N ALA A 117 -0.63 -13.40 -11.02
CA ALA A 117 -0.11 -13.48 -9.65
C ALA A 117 -0.75 -14.61 -8.82
N ASP A 118 0.10 -15.30 -8.05
CA ASP A 118 -0.24 -16.37 -7.09
C ASP A 118 -1.28 -15.94 -6.03
N THR A 119 -1.33 -14.65 -5.68
CA THR A 119 -2.18 -14.10 -4.60
C THR A 119 -3.54 -13.61 -5.06
N ALA A 120 -3.89 -13.72 -6.35
CA ALA A 120 -5.20 -13.29 -6.85
C ALA A 120 -6.36 -13.98 -6.10
N ARG A 121 -7.46 -13.27 -5.85
CA ARG A 121 -8.67 -13.87 -5.25
C ARG A 121 -9.26 -14.89 -6.22
N ASP A 122 -9.21 -16.16 -5.84
CA ASP A 122 -9.58 -17.28 -6.72
C ASP A 122 -9.73 -18.56 -5.87
N PRO A 123 -10.48 -19.59 -6.28
CA PRO A 123 -10.21 -20.94 -5.76
C PRO A 123 -8.77 -21.33 -6.07
N ARG A 124 -8.24 -22.30 -5.33
CA ARG A 124 -6.96 -22.93 -5.66
C ARG A 124 -7.18 -24.37 -6.07
N GLY A 125 -6.60 -24.77 -7.20
CA GLY A 125 -6.48 -26.17 -7.56
C GLY A 125 -5.52 -26.89 -6.61
N PHE A 126 -5.85 -28.12 -6.26
CA PHE A 126 -5.05 -29.02 -5.45
C PHE A 126 -5.13 -30.42 -6.08
N ALA A 127 -4.46 -30.61 -7.22
CA ALA A 127 -4.50 -31.86 -7.96
C ALA A 127 -3.36 -32.78 -7.50
N THR A 128 -3.67 -34.01 -7.08
CA THR A 128 -2.68 -35.01 -6.64
C THR A 128 -2.77 -36.27 -7.50
N LYS A 129 -1.64 -36.70 -8.05
CA LYS A 129 -1.47 -37.96 -8.76
C LYS A 129 -0.77 -38.95 -7.86
N PHE A 130 -1.32 -40.14 -7.69
CA PHE A 130 -0.72 -41.25 -6.94
C PHE A 130 -0.28 -42.34 -7.93
N TYR A 131 0.97 -42.78 -7.81
CA TYR A 131 1.52 -43.85 -8.65
C TYR A 131 1.34 -45.21 -7.96
N THR A 132 0.14 -45.79 -8.11
CA THR A 132 -0.26 -47.02 -7.40
C THR A 132 0.11 -48.28 -8.21
N GLU A 133 0.10 -49.45 -7.54
CA GLU A 133 0.31 -50.74 -8.22
C GLU A 133 -0.86 -51.16 -9.13
N GLU A 134 -2.00 -50.43 -9.08
CA GLU A 134 -3.17 -50.66 -9.92
C GLU A 134 -3.36 -49.56 -10.98
N GLY A 135 -2.32 -48.75 -11.23
CA GLY A 135 -2.34 -47.62 -12.15
C GLY A 135 -2.23 -46.27 -11.45
N ASN A 136 -2.26 -45.19 -12.22
CA ASN A 136 -2.26 -43.85 -11.67
C ASN A 136 -3.67 -43.45 -11.21
N LEU A 137 -3.80 -42.94 -9.99
CA LEU A 137 -5.02 -42.32 -9.47
C LEU A 137 -4.83 -40.80 -9.41
N ASP A 138 -5.79 -40.04 -9.92
CA ASP A 138 -5.78 -38.58 -9.83
C ASP A 138 -6.94 -38.03 -8.99
N TRP A 139 -6.59 -37.46 -7.84
CA TRP A 139 -7.49 -36.63 -7.05
C TRP A 139 -7.38 -35.18 -7.51
N VAL A 140 -8.22 -34.80 -8.47
CA VAL A 140 -8.21 -33.46 -9.10
C VAL A 140 -9.13 -32.51 -8.33
N TYR A 141 -8.63 -32.05 -7.19
CA TYR A 141 -9.40 -31.36 -6.17
C TYR A 141 -9.19 -29.84 -6.18
N ASN A 142 -9.97 -29.13 -5.37
CA ASN A 142 -9.82 -27.70 -5.11
C ASN A 142 -9.64 -27.45 -3.61
N ASN A 143 -9.27 -26.22 -3.23
CA ASN A 143 -9.18 -25.79 -1.83
C ASN A 143 -10.52 -25.43 -1.18
N THR A 144 -11.62 -25.73 -1.86
CA THR A 144 -13.00 -25.49 -1.41
C THR A 144 -13.81 -26.78 -1.54
N PRO A 145 -14.73 -27.07 -0.59
CA PRO A 145 -15.55 -28.28 -0.61
C PRO A 145 -16.74 -28.19 -1.59
N VAL A 146 -16.96 -27.06 -2.26
CA VAL A 146 -18.06 -26.85 -3.20
C VAL A 146 -17.59 -26.11 -4.45
N PHE A 147 -18.46 -25.96 -5.44
CA PHE A 147 -18.17 -25.19 -6.66
C PHE A 147 -19.33 -24.27 -7.06
N PHE A 148 -19.11 -23.45 -8.10
CA PHE A 148 -20.07 -22.43 -8.54
C PHE A 148 -21.27 -22.99 -9.31
N ILE A 149 -21.17 -24.20 -9.85
CA ILE A 149 -22.17 -24.79 -10.74
C ILE A 149 -22.43 -26.24 -10.35
N ARG A 150 -23.66 -26.70 -10.62
CA ARG A 150 -24.06 -28.11 -10.58
C ARG A 150 -24.48 -28.67 -11.95
N ASP A 151 -24.44 -27.83 -12.99
CA ASP A 151 -24.66 -28.22 -14.38
C ASP A 151 -23.36 -28.05 -15.19
N PRO A 152 -22.85 -29.11 -15.84
CA PRO A 152 -21.57 -29.04 -16.56
C PRO A 152 -21.61 -28.13 -17.79
N SER A 153 -22.77 -27.99 -18.43
CA SER A 153 -22.95 -27.13 -19.61
C SER A 153 -22.67 -25.66 -19.34
N LYS A 154 -22.78 -25.23 -18.07
CA LYS A 154 -22.47 -23.86 -17.64
C LYS A 154 -20.98 -23.60 -17.51
N PHE A 155 -20.12 -24.63 -17.49
CA PHE A 155 -18.68 -24.47 -17.20
C PHE A 155 -17.96 -23.56 -18.20
N PRO A 156 -18.11 -23.69 -19.53
CA PRO A 156 -17.44 -22.77 -20.47
C PRO A 156 -17.89 -21.32 -20.28
N ALA A 157 -19.19 -21.08 -20.14
CA ALA A 157 -19.74 -19.73 -19.91
C ALA A 157 -19.23 -19.13 -18.59
N PHE A 158 -19.22 -19.92 -17.51
CA PHE A 158 -18.65 -19.52 -16.23
C PHE A 158 -17.17 -19.14 -16.39
N ILE A 159 -16.34 -20.01 -16.97
CA ILE A 159 -14.90 -19.72 -17.13
C ILE A 159 -14.65 -18.49 -18.00
N HIS A 160 -15.45 -18.24 -19.04
CA HIS A 160 -15.36 -17.01 -19.83
C HIS A 160 -15.59 -15.76 -18.97
N THR A 161 -16.59 -15.77 -18.07
CA THR A 161 -16.90 -14.59 -17.23
C THR A 161 -15.89 -14.33 -16.13
N GLN A 162 -15.13 -15.36 -15.71
CA GLN A 162 -13.98 -15.20 -14.79
C GLN A 162 -12.71 -14.72 -15.52
N LYS A 163 -12.69 -14.82 -16.86
CA LYS A 163 -11.55 -14.48 -17.71
C LYS A 163 -11.67 -13.06 -18.25
N ARG A 164 -11.17 -12.82 -19.46
CA ARG A 164 -11.06 -11.51 -20.09
C ARG A 164 -12.28 -11.28 -20.98
N ASN A 165 -12.77 -10.06 -20.99
CA ASN A 165 -13.78 -9.63 -21.94
C ASN A 165 -13.23 -9.81 -23.37
N PRO A 166 -14.03 -10.37 -24.31
CA PRO A 166 -13.54 -10.73 -25.64
C PRO A 166 -13.14 -9.53 -26.51
N GLN A 167 -13.63 -8.32 -26.20
CA GLN A 167 -13.30 -7.11 -26.93
C GLN A 167 -12.14 -6.34 -26.30
N SER A 168 -12.23 -6.08 -24.98
CA SER A 168 -11.23 -5.23 -24.29
C SER A 168 -10.01 -6.00 -23.80
N ASN A 169 -10.10 -7.32 -23.72
CA ASN A 169 -9.10 -8.20 -23.12
C ASN A 169 -8.79 -7.88 -21.62
N LEU A 170 -9.68 -7.14 -20.95
CA LEU A 170 -9.61 -6.82 -19.52
C LEU A 170 -10.51 -7.75 -18.70
N LYS A 171 -10.24 -7.89 -17.39
CA LYS A 171 -11.23 -8.47 -16.47
C LYS A 171 -12.45 -7.55 -16.41
N ASP A 172 -13.64 -8.13 -16.36
CA ASP A 172 -14.90 -7.38 -16.45
C ASP A 172 -15.85 -7.75 -15.29
N PRO A 173 -15.98 -6.88 -14.28
CA PRO A 173 -16.90 -7.07 -13.16
C PRO A 173 -18.36 -7.20 -13.60
N ASN A 174 -18.76 -6.64 -14.75
CA ASN A 174 -20.11 -6.82 -15.27
C ASN A 174 -20.33 -8.27 -15.69
N MET A 175 -19.44 -8.84 -16.50
CA MET A 175 -19.55 -10.23 -16.94
C MET A 175 -19.53 -11.20 -15.75
N PHE A 176 -18.62 -10.96 -14.80
CA PHE A 176 -18.47 -11.78 -13.60
C PHE A 176 -19.78 -11.83 -12.79
N TRP A 177 -20.32 -10.66 -12.44
CA TRP A 177 -21.48 -10.58 -11.56
C TRP A 177 -22.79 -10.82 -12.28
N ASP A 178 -22.92 -10.49 -13.56
CA ASP A 178 -24.13 -10.79 -14.32
C ASP A 178 -24.37 -12.30 -14.35
N PHE A 179 -23.35 -13.10 -14.76
CA PHE A 179 -23.48 -14.56 -14.77
C PHE A 179 -23.90 -15.14 -13.42
N LEU A 180 -23.27 -14.68 -12.32
CA LEU A 180 -23.54 -15.20 -10.98
C LEU A 180 -24.89 -14.76 -10.41
N THR A 181 -25.45 -13.64 -10.90
CA THR A 181 -26.72 -13.10 -10.41
C THR A 181 -27.93 -13.48 -11.27
N ILE A 182 -27.72 -14.08 -12.45
CA ILE A 182 -28.77 -14.75 -13.22
C ILE A 182 -29.49 -15.76 -12.29
N PRO A 183 -30.82 -15.69 -12.13
CA PRO A 183 -31.55 -16.51 -11.15
C PRO A 183 -31.19 -18.00 -11.17
N GLU A 184 -31.06 -18.59 -12.36
CA GLU A 184 -30.75 -20.01 -12.58
C GLU A 184 -29.31 -20.41 -12.22
N ASN A 185 -28.43 -19.42 -11.98
CA ASN A 185 -27.03 -19.59 -11.61
C ASN A 185 -26.75 -19.21 -10.15
N GLN A 186 -27.72 -18.64 -9.43
CA GLN A 186 -27.55 -18.22 -8.04
C GLN A 186 -27.25 -19.36 -7.06
N VAL A 187 -27.42 -20.63 -7.46
CA VAL A 187 -26.88 -21.80 -6.75
C VAL A 187 -25.36 -21.67 -6.46
N ALA A 188 -24.64 -20.83 -7.20
CA ALA A 188 -23.25 -20.47 -6.98
C ALA A 188 -22.98 -19.77 -5.63
N ILE A 189 -24.01 -19.21 -4.98
CA ILE A 189 -23.87 -18.30 -3.83
C ILE A 189 -23.02 -18.87 -2.70
N HIS A 190 -23.11 -20.18 -2.43
CA HIS A 190 -22.30 -20.81 -1.40
C HIS A 190 -20.79 -20.70 -1.71
N GLN A 191 -20.40 -21.04 -2.94
CA GLN A 191 -19.02 -20.91 -3.37
C GLN A 191 -18.59 -19.44 -3.49
N VAL A 192 -19.49 -18.53 -3.89
CA VAL A 192 -19.21 -17.09 -3.92
C VAL A 192 -18.89 -16.56 -2.51
N CYS A 193 -19.64 -16.97 -1.48
CA CYS A 193 -19.35 -16.61 -0.09
C CYS A 193 -17.96 -17.13 0.35
N ILE A 194 -17.56 -18.34 -0.06
CA ILE A 194 -16.22 -18.87 0.24
C ILE A 194 -15.13 -18.07 -0.48
N LEU A 195 -15.31 -17.80 -1.78
CA LEU A 195 -14.37 -17.04 -2.60
C LEU A 195 -14.11 -15.63 -2.05
N PHE A 196 -15.17 -14.94 -1.62
CA PHE A 196 -15.05 -13.58 -1.08
C PHE A 196 -14.76 -13.53 0.43
N SER A 197 -14.70 -14.67 1.12
CA SER A 197 -14.06 -14.74 2.42
C SER A 197 -12.54 -14.61 2.29
N ASP A 198 -11.81 -14.48 3.40
CA ASP A 198 -10.34 -14.42 3.36
C ASP A 198 -9.72 -15.70 2.76
N ARG A 199 -10.42 -16.84 2.80
CA ARG A 199 -9.93 -18.09 2.19
C ARG A 199 -9.80 -18.04 0.66
N GLY A 200 -10.33 -17.01 0.00
CA GLY A 200 -10.08 -16.76 -1.43
C GLY A 200 -8.66 -16.29 -1.74
N THR A 201 -7.88 -15.89 -0.73
CA THR A 201 -6.51 -15.37 -0.85
C THR A 201 -5.58 -16.04 0.18
N PRO A 202 -5.36 -17.38 0.10
CA PRO A 202 -4.46 -18.07 1.03
C PRO A 202 -3.03 -17.52 0.92
N THR A 203 -2.30 -17.44 2.04
CA THR A 203 -0.93 -16.86 2.03
C THR A 203 0.10 -17.75 1.33
N SER A 204 -0.22 -19.03 1.19
CA SER A 204 0.63 -20.06 0.60
C SER A 204 -0.22 -21.30 0.32
N TYR A 205 0.19 -22.10 -0.68
CA TYR A 205 -0.38 -23.42 -0.94
C TYR A 205 -0.30 -24.36 0.27
N ARG A 206 0.69 -24.19 1.16
CA ARG A 206 0.88 -25.02 2.35
C ARG A 206 -0.18 -24.77 3.44
N LYS A 207 -0.89 -23.64 3.39
CA LYS A 207 -1.80 -23.15 4.44
C LYS A 207 -3.27 -23.12 4.00
N MET A 208 -3.61 -24.02 3.09
CA MET A 208 -4.98 -24.26 2.61
C MET A 208 -5.30 -25.76 2.66
N ASN A 209 -6.59 -26.07 2.72
CA ASN A 209 -7.08 -27.44 2.63
C ASN A 209 -7.23 -27.88 1.16
N GLY A 210 -7.50 -29.16 0.92
CA GLY A 210 -7.96 -29.72 -0.35
C GLY A 210 -9.22 -30.55 -0.14
N TYR A 211 -10.10 -30.61 -1.14
CA TYR A 211 -11.40 -31.29 -1.03
C TYR A 211 -11.80 -31.93 -2.35
N SER A 212 -12.43 -33.11 -2.28
CA SER A 212 -12.99 -33.75 -3.47
C SER A 212 -14.01 -32.87 -4.20
N GLY A 213 -14.74 -32.05 -3.42
CA GLY A 213 -15.88 -31.27 -3.87
C GLY A 213 -17.06 -32.18 -4.19
N HIS A 214 -16.86 -33.02 -5.20
CA HIS A 214 -17.79 -34.07 -5.58
C HIS A 214 -17.85 -35.18 -4.55
N THR A 215 -19.01 -35.85 -4.57
CA THR A 215 -19.17 -37.18 -4.03
C THR A 215 -18.56 -38.21 -5.00
N TYR A 216 -17.81 -39.16 -4.47
CA TYR A 216 -17.33 -40.35 -5.17
C TYR A 216 -17.99 -41.60 -4.58
N LYS A 217 -17.80 -42.76 -5.22
CA LYS A 217 -18.29 -44.06 -4.75
C LYS A 217 -17.11 -44.97 -4.49
N TRP A 218 -16.92 -45.36 -3.25
CA TRP A 218 -15.88 -46.32 -2.87
C TRP A 218 -16.50 -47.65 -2.52
N SER A 219 -15.90 -48.75 -2.98
CA SER A 219 -16.38 -50.11 -2.71
C SER A 219 -15.32 -50.93 -2.00
N ASN A 220 -15.71 -51.80 -1.09
CA ASN A 220 -14.76 -52.74 -0.49
C ASN A 220 -14.67 -54.04 -1.32
N LYS A 221 -13.78 -54.95 -0.91
CA LYS A 221 -13.58 -56.25 -1.60
C LYS A 221 -14.77 -57.22 -1.46
N LYS A 222 -15.73 -56.94 -0.57
CA LYS A 222 -16.98 -57.71 -0.43
C LYS A 222 -18.08 -57.23 -1.38
N GLY A 223 -17.86 -56.12 -2.08
CA GLY A 223 -18.86 -55.49 -2.94
C GLY A 223 -19.83 -54.56 -2.20
N GLU A 224 -19.59 -54.24 -0.92
CA GLU A 224 -20.32 -53.16 -0.25
C GLU A 224 -19.76 -51.82 -0.72
N TRP A 225 -20.58 -50.77 -0.79
CA TRP A 225 -20.16 -49.48 -1.31
C TRP A 225 -20.76 -48.32 -0.53
N TYR A 226 -20.06 -47.19 -0.58
CA TYR A 226 -20.38 -45.96 0.13
C TYR A 226 -20.18 -44.76 -0.78
N TYR A 227 -21.03 -43.75 -0.63
CA TYR A 227 -20.72 -42.40 -1.08
C TYR A 227 -19.63 -41.81 -0.18
N VAL A 228 -18.65 -41.15 -0.79
CA VAL A 228 -17.46 -40.63 -0.11
C VAL A 228 -17.18 -39.19 -0.53
N GLN A 229 -16.89 -38.32 0.45
CA GLN A 229 -16.22 -37.03 0.23
C GLN A 229 -14.85 -37.04 0.91
N VAL A 230 -13.82 -36.57 0.21
CA VAL A 230 -12.43 -36.58 0.69
C VAL A 230 -12.01 -35.19 1.14
N HIS A 231 -11.32 -35.11 2.29
CA HIS A 231 -10.85 -33.87 2.91
C HIS A 231 -9.36 -33.98 3.23
N LEU A 232 -8.54 -33.09 2.68
CA LEU A 232 -7.12 -32.96 2.99
C LEU A 232 -6.94 -31.70 3.85
N ILE A 233 -6.74 -31.89 5.15
CA ILE A 233 -6.64 -30.79 6.11
C ILE A 233 -5.17 -30.43 6.32
N THR A 234 -4.81 -29.17 6.11
CA THR A 234 -3.42 -28.68 6.30
C THR A 234 -2.98 -28.86 7.76
N ASP A 235 -1.80 -29.43 7.95
CA ASP A 235 -1.21 -29.59 9.29
C ASP A 235 -0.49 -28.31 9.78
N GLN A 236 -0.30 -27.33 8.89
CA GLN A 236 0.35 -26.04 9.14
C GLN A 236 -0.64 -24.97 9.61
N GLY A 237 -1.94 -25.27 9.54
CA GLY A 237 -3.03 -24.36 9.86
C GLY A 237 -3.37 -23.41 8.72
N ILE A 238 -4.65 -23.01 8.67
CA ILE A 238 -5.17 -22.08 7.67
C ILE A 238 -4.63 -20.68 7.93
N LYS A 239 -4.08 -20.04 6.89
CA LYS A 239 -3.64 -18.64 6.93
C LYS A 239 -3.93 -17.95 5.59
N ASN A 240 -4.49 -16.75 5.68
CA ASN A 240 -4.97 -15.99 4.53
C ASN A 240 -4.44 -14.56 4.58
N PHE A 241 -4.29 -13.95 3.40
CA PHE A 241 -4.14 -12.51 3.25
C PHE A 241 -5.50 -11.83 3.37
N THR A 242 -5.51 -10.59 3.85
CA THR A 242 -6.58 -9.64 3.53
C THR A 242 -6.55 -9.27 2.04
N ASN A 243 -7.59 -8.57 1.56
CA ASN A 243 -7.66 -8.17 0.16
C ASN A 243 -6.50 -7.22 -0.22
N GLU A 244 -6.20 -6.26 0.64
CA GLU A 244 -5.15 -5.26 0.43
C GLU A 244 -3.76 -5.89 0.48
N GLU A 245 -3.51 -6.80 1.42
CA GLU A 245 -2.25 -7.56 1.49
C GLU A 245 -2.03 -8.42 0.24
N ALA A 246 -3.08 -9.08 -0.27
CA ALA A 246 -3.00 -9.89 -1.47
C ALA A 246 -2.67 -9.04 -2.71
N ILE A 247 -3.26 -7.85 -2.82
CA ILE A 247 -2.97 -6.88 -3.88
C ILE A 247 -1.53 -6.38 -3.79
N ASP A 248 -1.09 -5.95 -2.61
CA ASP A 248 0.29 -5.49 -2.40
C ASP A 248 1.32 -6.58 -2.73
N MET A 249 1.08 -7.81 -2.27
CA MET A 249 1.93 -8.96 -2.59
C MET A 249 1.95 -9.28 -4.09
N SER A 250 0.82 -9.12 -4.79
CA SER A 250 0.78 -9.37 -6.25
C SER A 250 1.71 -8.44 -7.04
N GLY A 251 1.93 -7.22 -6.56
CA GLY A 251 2.86 -6.26 -7.16
C GLY A 251 4.32 -6.49 -6.73
N LYS A 252 4.54 -6.91 -5.49
CA LYS A 252 5.89 -7.17 -4.94
C LYS A 252 6.49 -8.48 -5.43
N ASN A 253 5.70 -9.54 -5.43
CA ASN A 253 6.13 -10.89 -5.80
C ASN A 253 4.95 -11.70 -6.35
N PRO A 254 4.72 -11.70 -7.67
CA PRO A 254 3.63 -12.46 -8.29
C PRO A 254 3.80 -13.98 -8.15
N ASP A 255 4.99 -14.49 -7.83
CA ASP A 255 5.28 -15.91 -7.67
C ASP A 255 5.47 -16.32 -6.19
N CYS A 256 4.91 -15.56 -5.24
CA CYS A 256 5.19 -15.74 -3.82
C CYS A 256 4.79 -17.12 -3.25
N CYS A 257 3.70 -17.72 -3.73
CA CYS A 257 3.26 -19.05 -3.26
C CYS A 257 4.14 -20.15 -3.87
N THR A 258 4.56 -19.96 -5.13
CA THR A 258 5.55 -20.81 -5.80
C THR A 258 6.87 -20.80 -5.04
N GLN A 259 7.37 -19.61 -4.72
CA GLN A 259 8.61 -19.43 -3.97
C GLN A 259 8.52 -20.01 -2.56
N ASP A 260 7.41 -19.79 -1.84
CA ASP A 260 7.20 -20.35 -0.51
C ASP A 260 7.22 -21.89 -0.52
N LEU A 261 6.51 -22.54 -1.46
CA LEU A 261 6.50 -24.00 -1.56
C LEU A 261 7.90 -24.56 -1.86
N PHE A 262 8.56 -23.99 -2.88
CA PHE A 262 9.89 -24.43 -3.29
C PHE A 262 10.90 -24.30 -2.16
N ASN A 263 10.98 -23.11 -1.54
CA ASN A 263 11.91 -22.85 -0.46
C ASN A 263 11.64 -23.73 0.76
N SER A 264 10.38 -23.96 1.12
CA SER A 264 10.05 -24.78 2.29
C SER A 264 10.55 -26.22 2.13
N ILE A 265 10.37 -26.80 0.94
CA ILE A 265 10.87 -28.14 0.63
C ILE A 265 12.40 -28.15 0.60
N GLU A 266 13.04 -27.14 0.00
CA GLU A 266 14.50 -27.03 -0.05
C GLU A 266 15.12 -26.96 1.35
N HIS A 267 14.46 -26.26 2.28
CA HIS A 267 14.87 -26.15 3.69
C HIS A 267 14.35 -27.31 4.56
N SER A 268 13.81 -28.38 3.96
CA SER A 268 13.26 -29.54 4.68
C SER A 268 12.09 -29.24 5.64
N ASP A 269 11.41 -28.10 5.48
CA ASP A 269 10.13 -27.76 6.11
C ASP A 269 8.99 -28.34 5.27
N TYR A 270 8.93 -29.67 5.20
CA TYR A 270 8.05 -30.41 4.31
C TYR A 270 6.58 -30.20 4.67
N PRO A 271 5.76 -29.65 3.75
CA PRO A 271 4.35 -29.49 4.04
C PRO A 271 3.60 -30.83 4.04
N SER A 272 2.62 -30.94 4.93
CA SER A 272 1.76 -32.12 5.01
C SER A 272 0.29 -31.81 5.25
N TRP A 273 -0.56 -32.76 4.86
CA TRP A 273 -2.00 -32.72 5.06
C TRP A 273 -2.48 -34.05 5.61
N THR A 274 -3.32 -34.00 6.64
CA THR A 274 -4.04 -35.19 7.12
C THR A 274 -5.27 -35.43 6.26
N VAL A 275 -5.38 -36.64 5.70
CA VAL A 275 -6.46 -37.05 4.81
C VAL A 275 -7.57 -37.71 5.62
N TYR A 276 -8.80 -37.25 5.39
CA TYR A 276 -10.03 -37.77 5.96
C TYR A 276 -11.04 -38.08 4.86
N ILE A 277 -12.01 -38.92 5.21
CA ILE A 277 -13.21 -39.17 4.43
C ILE A 277 -14.46 -38.96 5.29
N GLN A 278 -15.52 -38.44 4.67
CA GLN A 278 -16.89 -38.67 5.14
C GLN A 278 -17.48 -39.80 4.31
N THR A 279 -18.30 -40.64 4.92
CA THR A 279 -18.93 -41.80 4.29
C THR A 279 -20.43 -41.75 4.50
N MET A 280 -21.19 -42.15 3.50
CA MET A 280 -22.65 -42.17 3.52
C MET A 280 -23.18 -43.36 2.74
N THR A 281 -24.18 -44.03 3.28
CA THR A 281 -24.92 -45.11 2.60
C THR A 281 -25.95 -44.55 1.63
N GLU A 282 -26.42 -45.40 0.71
CA GLU A 282 -27.50 -45.00 -0.21
C GLU A 282 -28.79 -44.60 0.54
N ASP A 283 -29.12 -45.30 1.62
CA ASP A 283 -30.31 -45.02 2.43
C ASP A 283 -30.23 -43.70 3.19
N GLU A 284 -29.04 -43.33 3.66
CA GLU A 284 -28.82 -42.00 4.26
C GLU A 284 -28.91 -40.90 3.21
N ALA A 285 -28.36 -41.12 2.01
CA ALA A 285 -28.45 -40.18 0.90
C ALA A 285 -29.91 -39.87 0.52
N LYS A 286 -30.79 -40.88 0.52
CA LYS A 286 -32.25 -40.72 0.27
C LYS A 286 -32.97 -39.87 1.32
N ARG A 287 -32.41 -39.74 2.53
CA ARG A 287 -33.01 -38.98 3.65
C ARG A 287 -32.51 -37.54 3.75
N LEU A 288 -31.50 -37.16 2.96
CA LEU A 288 -30.98 -35.79 2.96
C LEU A 288 -31.98 -34.82 2.33
N SER A 289 -31.97 -33.59 2.83
CA SER A 289 -32.78 -32.50 2.27
C SER A 289 -32.19 -31.90 0.99
N PHE A 290 -31.05 -32.42 0.52
CA PHE A 290 -30.36 -32.02 -0.70
C PHE A 290 -29.68 -33.25 -1.32
N SER A 291 -29.38 -33.18 -2.61
CA SER A 291 -28.78 -34.31 -3.32
C SER A 291 -27.29 -34.46 -3.00
N VAL A 292 -26.83 -35.71 -2.86
CA VAL A 292 -25.40 -36.04 -2.77
C VAL A 292 -24.64 -35.77 -4.08
N PHE A 293 -25.36 -35.59 -5.19
CA PHE A 293 -24.81 -35.27 -6.50
C PHE A 293 -24.73 -33.76 -6.78
N ASP A 294 -25.09 -32.91 -5.81
CA ASP A 294 -25.03 -31.46 -5.94
C ASP A 294 -23.70 -30.92 -5.41
N LEU A 295 -22.81 -30.55 -6.33
CA LEU A 295 -21.49 -29.97 -6.04
C LEU A 295 -21.54 -28.64 -5.26
N THR A 296 -22.70 -28.01 -5.10
CA THR A 296 -22.85 -26.77 -4.33
C THR A 296 -23.13 -27.03 -2.84
N LYS A 297 -23.20 -28.30 -2.41
CA LYS A 297 -23.57 -28.71 -1.06
C LYS A 297 -22.44 -29.45 -0.34
N VAL A 298 -22.30 -29.18 0.95
CA VAL A 298 -21.45 -29.95 1.88
C VAL A 298 -22.29 -30.87 2.76
N TRP A 299 -21.67 -31.95 3.24
CA TRP A 299 -22.27 -32.84 4.23
C TRP A 299 -21.96 -32.34 5.64
N PRO A 300 -22.97 -32.03 6.49
CA PRO A 300 -22.72 -31.51 7.82
C PRO A 300 -21.85 -32.45 8.67
N HIS A 301 -20.72 -31.95 9.19
CA HIS A 301 -19.78 -32.76 9.99
C HIS A 301 -20.41 -33.37 11.24
N SER A 302 -21.48 -32.77 11.78
CA SER A 302 -22.20 -33.31 12.95
C SER A 302 -23.02 -34.56 12.63
N GLN A 303 -23.38 -34.77 11.36
CA GLN A 303 -24.11 -35.96 10.90
C GLN A 303 -23.16 -36.97 10.26
N PHE A 304 -22.19 -36.48 9.49
CA PHE A 304 -21.19 -37.28 8.80
C PHE A 304 -19.80 -36.87 9.30
N PRO A 305 -19.30 -37.43 10.41
CA PRO A 305 -18.00 -37.07 10.95
C PRO A 305 -16.86 -37.49 10.01
N MET A 306 -15.74 -36.78 10.09
CA MET A 306 -14.54 -37.09 9.32
C MET A 306 -13.81 -38.30 9.91
N ARG A 307 -13.66 -39.38 9.14
CA ARG A 307 -12.83 -40.55 9.46
C ARG A 307 -11.44 -40.38 8.85
N ARG A 308 -10.38 -40.51 9.67
CA ARG A 308 -9.00 -40.38 9.21
C ARG A 308 -8.61 -41.56 8.33
N VAL A 309 -7.75 -41.31 7.34
CA VAL A 309 -7.24 -42.31 6.38
C VAL A 309 -5.72 -42.38 6.39
N GLY A 310 -5.07 -41.22 6.25
CA GLY A 310 -3.64 -41.16 6.03
C GLY A 310 -3.08 -39.76 6.04
N LYS A 311 -1.84 -39.62 5.56
CA LYS A 311 -1.11 -38.36 5.51
C LYS A 311 -0.45 -38.16 4.15
N LEU A 312 -0.69 -37.02 3.53
CA LEU A 312 0.01 -36.56 2.33
C LEU A 312 1.20 -35.68 2.76
N VAL A 313 2.41 -35.98 2.30
CA VAL A 313 3.62 -35.19 2.59
C VAL A 313 4.32 -34.86 1.28
N LEU A 314 4.66 -33.59 1.06
CA LEU A 314 5.45 -33.15 -0.10
C LEU A 314 6.87 -32.84 0.34
N ASN A 315 7.84 -33.52 -0.23
CA ASN A 315 9.23 -33.51 0.25
C ASN A 315 10.28 -33.46 -0.85
N GLU A 316 9.88 -33.30 -2.12
CA GLU A 316 10.80 -33.28 -3.24
C GLU A 316 10.38 -32.25 -4.30
N ASN A 317 11.25 -31.27 -4.55
CA ASN A 317 11.04 -30.27 -5.60
C ASN A 317 11.21 -30.90 -7.01
N PRO A 318 10.47 -30.42 -8.02
CA PRO A 318 10.69 -30.83 -9.41
C PRO A 318 12.07 -30.36 -9.89
N LYS A 319 12.82 -31.23 -10.58
CA LYS A 319 14.13 -30.87 -11.17
C LYS A 319 13.98 -29.90 -12.35
N ASN A 320 12.87 -29.98 -13.08
CA ASN A 320 12.54 -29.09 -14.18
C ASN A 320 11.04 -28.78 -14.19
N TYR A 321 10.68 -27.51 -13.91
CA TYR A 321 9.29 -27.10 -13.84
C TYR A 321 8.49 -27.47 -15.10
N PHE A 322 9.05 -27.27 -16.31
CA PHE A 322 8.32 -27.55 -17.55
C PHE A 322 8.04 -29.04 -17.73
N ALA A 323 9.06 -29.88 -17.56
CA ALA A 323 8.97 -31.33 -17.75
C ALA A 323 8.04 -32.00 -16.72
N GLN A 324 8.12 -31.59 -15.45
CA GLN A 324 7.37 -32.26 -14.38
C GLN A 324 6.07 -31.55 -13.98
N ILE A 325 5.97 -30.22 -14.08
CA ILE A 325 4.77 -29.48 -13.65
C ILE A 325 3.93 -29.00 -14.83
N GLU A 326 4.55 -28.35 -15.82
CA GLU A 326 3.79 -27.82 -16.96
C GLU A 326 3.20 -28.95 -17.82
N GLN A 327 3.93 -30.05 -18.01
CA GLN A 327 3.46 -31.23 -18.75
C GLN A 327 2.68 -32.26 -17.90
N ALA A 328 2.51 -32.04 -16.59
CA ALA A 328 1.66 -32.92 -15.78
C ALA A 328 0.20 -32.93 -16.27
N ALA A 329 -0.41 -34.10 -16.32
CA ALA A 329 -1.76 -34.32 -16.79
C ALA A 329 -2.56 -35.05 -15.69
N PHE A 330 -3.61 -34.39 -15.18
CA PHE A 330 -4.45 -34.91 -14.10
C PHE A 330 -5.88 -35.04 -14.60
N ALA A 331 -6.51 -36.21 -14.48
CA ALA A 331 -7.89 -36.42 -14.94
C ALA A 331 -8.70 -37.19 -13.89
N PRO A 332 -9.90 -36.75 -13.51
CA PRO A 332 -10.75 -37.53 -12.58
C PRO A 332 -11.12 -38.93 -13.09
N SER A 333 -10.99 -39.19 -14.39
CA SER A 333 -11.15 -40.52 -15.00
C SER A 333 -9.93 -41.44 -14.85
N ASN A 334 -8.77 -40.91 -14.45
CA ASN A 334 -7.66 -41.72 -13.98
C ASN A 334 -7.98 -42.18 -12.56
N THR A 335 -8.76 -43.25 -12.47
CA THR A 335 -9.12 -43.90 -11.23
C THR A 335 -8.53 -45.31 -11.16
N VAL A 336 -8.55 -45.89 -9.96
CA VAL A 336 -8.08 -47.24 -9.68
C VAL A 336 -9.27 -48.11 -9.26
N PRO A 337 -9.15 -49.45 -9.31
CA PRO A 337 -10.17 -50.34 -8.78
C PRO A 337 -10.71 -49.89 -7.42
N TYR A 338 -12.02 -50.05 -7.23
CA TYR A 338 -12.76 -49.71 -6.01
C TYR A 338 -13.03 -48.22 -5.75
N GLN A 339 -12.50 -47.30 -6.56
CA GLN A 339 -12.83 -45.88 -6.50
C GLN A 339 -13.51 -45.47 -7.81
N GLU A 340 -14.76 -45.03 -7.73
CA GLU A 340 -15.57 -44.69 -8.89
C GLU A 340 -16.18 -43.30 -8.73
N ALA A 341 -16.50 -42.66 -9.85
CA ALA A 341 -17.25 -41.41 -9.86
C ALA A 341 -18.72 -41.65 -9.49
N SER A 342 -19.33 -40.72 -8.76
CA SER A 342 -20.79 -40.68 -8.57
C SER A 342 -21.51 -40.06 -9.77
N ALA A 343 -22.84 -40.01 -9.72
CA ALA A 343 -23.66 -39.37 -10.75
C ALA A 343 -23.73 -37.82 -10.64
N ASP A 344 -22.83 -37.18 -9.89
CA ASP A 344 -22.64 -35.73 -9.96
C ASP A 344 -22.41 -35.28 -11.42
N PRO A 345 -23.33 -34.48 -12.01
CA PRO A 345 -23.26 -34.13 -13.43
C PRO A 345 -21.97 -33.40 -13.82
N VAL A 346 -21.42 -32.60 -12.91
CA VAL A 346 -20.16 -31.89 -13.13
C VAL A 346 -19.00 -32.88 -13.10
N LEU A 347 -18.98 -33.81 -12.14
CA LEU A 347 -17.95 -34.86 -12.12
C LEU A 347 -18.01 -35.69 -13.41
N GLN A 348 -19.20 -36.10 -13.84
CA GLN A 348 -19.42 -36.90 -15.04
C GLN A 348 -18.82 -36.24 -16.30
N SER A 349 -19.02 -34.93 -16.49
CA SER A 349 -18.40 -34.24 -17.64
C SER A 349 -16.88 -34.17 -17.54
N ARG A 350 -16.33 -34.06 -16.31
CA ARG A 350 -14.88 -33.99 -16.08
C ARG A 350 -14.17 -35.31 -16.42
N LEU A 351 -14.86 -36.45 -16.35
CA LEU A 351 -14.30 -37.74 -16.77
C LEU A 351 -13.84 -37.71 -18.23
N PHE A 352 -14.54 -36.97 -19.09
CA PHE A 352 -14.17 -36.75 -20.49
C PHE A 352 -13.21 -35.56 -20.67
N ALA A 353 -13.59 -34.39 -20.15
CA ALA A 353 -12.99 -33.11 -20.54
C ALA A 353 -11.48 -33.03 -20.32
N TYR A 354 -10.96 -33.63 -19.24
CA TYR A 354 -9.53 -33.54 -18.91
C TYR A 354 -8.65 -34.34 -19.87
N ALA A 355 -9.01 -35.61 -20.11
CA ALA A 355 -8.25 -36.46 -21.02
C ALA A 355 -8.26 -35.92 -22.45
N ASP A 356 -9.37 -35.32 -22.87
CA ASP A 356 -9.46 -34.61 -24.16
C ASP A 356 -8.52 -33.40 -24.21
N ALA A 357 -8.56 -32.53 -23.20
CA ALA A 357 -7.66 -31.38 -23.11
C ALA A 357 -6.18 -31.79 -23.08
N HIS A 358 -5.83 -32.93 -22.48
CA HIS A 358 -4.45 -33.44 -22.48
C HIS A 358 -3.95 -33.80 -23.89
N ARG A 359 -4.81 -34.45 -24.70
CA ARG A 359 -4.48 -34.84 -26.08
C ARG A 359 -4.19 -33.63 -26.96
N TYR A 360 -4.91 -32.52 -26.76
CA TYR A 360 -4.65 -31.26 -27.46
C TYR A 360 -3.40 -30.54 -26.92
N ARG A 361 -3.33 -30.36 -25.60
CA ARG A 361 -2.33 -29.48 -24.97
C ARG A 361 -0.91 -30.04 -24.99
N ILE A 362 -0.77 -31.34 -24.78
CA ILE A 362 0.55 -32.02 -24.70
C ILE A 362 0.75 -32.90 -25.95
N GLY A 363 -0.28 -33.65 -26.32
CA GLY A 363 -0.27 -34.54 -27.47
C GLY A 363 -0.97 -35.88 -27.19
N PRO A 364 -1.31 -36.66 -28.22
CA PRO A 364 -1.98 -37.96 -28.07
C PRO A 364 -1.29 -38.93 -27.11
N ASN A 365 0.05 -38.95 -27.11
CA ASN A 365 0.89 -39.84 -26.30
C ASN A 365 1.36 -39.19 -24.98
N TYR A 366 0.61 -38.23 -24.42
CA TYR A 366 0.98 -37.51 -23.19
C TYR A 366 1.26 -38.43 -21.98
N ASN A 367 0.69 -39.64 -21.96
CA ASN A 367 0.91 -40.66 -20.94
C ASN A 367 2.33 -41.25 -20.95
N GLN A 368 3.08 -41.06 -22.04
CA GLN A 368 4.48 -41.48 -22.16
C GLN A 368 5.46 -40.43 -21.60
N VAL A 369 5.00 -39.19 -21.37
CA VAL A 369 5.80 -38.19 -20.65
C VAL A 369 6.07 -38.74 -19.24
N PRO A 370 7.33 -38.75 -18.74
CA PRO A 370 7.70 -39.52 -17.54
C PRO A 370 6.82 -39.25 -16.33
N VAL A 371 6.45 -37.99 -16.08
CA VAL A 371 5.61 -37.60 -14.95
C VAL A 371 4.17 -38.15 -15.02
N ASN A 372 3.68 -38.46 -16.21
CA ASN A 372 2.34 -39.02 -16.44
C ASN A 372 2.34 -40.55 -16.54
N CYS A 373 3.52 -41.16 -16.68
CA CYS A 373 3.68 -42.60 -16.84
C CYS A 373 3.27 -43.35 -15.57
N PRO A 374 2.45 -44.42 -15.66
CA PRO A 374 2.13 -45.27 -14.51
C PRO A 374 3.28 -46.24 -14.23
N PHE A 375 4.42 -45.74 -13.73
CA PHE A 375 5.63 -46.56 -13.60
C PHE A 375 5.46 -47.79 -12.67
N ALA A 376 4.56 -47.70 -11.68
CA ALA A 376 4.25 -48.79 -10.75
C ALA A 376 3.30 -49.85 -11.34
N SER A 377 2.60 -49.53 -12.44
CA SER A 377 1.72 -50.43 -13.18
C SER A 377 1.82 -50.12 -14.68
N LYS A 378 2.87 -50.66 -15.32
CA LYS A 378 3.24 -50.32 -16.69
C LYS A 378 2.06 -50.45 -17.65
N PHE A 379 1.87 -49.42 -18.47
CA PHE A 379 0.86 -49.42 -19.50
C PHE A 379 1.11 -50.54 -20.53
N PHE A 380 0.10 -51.39 -20.74
CA PHE A 380 0.08 -52.41 -21.78
C PHE A 380 -1.36 -52.53 -22.33
N ASN A 381 -1.55 -52.19 -23.60
CA ASN A 381 -2.79 -52.41 -24.31
C ASN A 381 -2.48 -52.65 -25.80
N PRO A 382 -2.69 -53.87 -26.32
CA PRO A 382 -2.40 -54.21 -27.71
C PRO A 382 -3.03 -53.26 -28.73
N MET A 383 -4.21 -52.70 -28.44
CA MET A 383 -5.00 -51.89 -29.37
C MET A 383 -4.69 -50.39 -29.32
N ILE A 384 -3.84 -49.92 -28.41
CA ILE A 384 -3.46 -48.51 -28.32
C ILE A 384 -2.01 -48.36 -28.81
N ARG A 385 -1.86 -47.90 -30.06
CA ARG A 385 -0.59 -47.88 -30.81
C ARG A 385 -0.37 -46.55 -31.51
N ASP A 386 0.83 -46.38 -32.04
CA ASP A 386 1.24 -45.31 -32.94
C ASP A 386 1.10 -43.92 -32.29
N GLY A 387 0.54 -42.95 -33.02
CA GLY A 387 0.39 -41.55 -32.63
C GLY A 387 1.71 -40.75 -32.70
N PRO A 388 1.64 -39.43 -32.85
CA PRO A 388 2.83 -38.58 -32.86
C PRO A 388 3.58 -38.69 -31.53
N MET A 389 4.91 -38.60 -31.58
CA MET A 389 5.81 -38.71 -30.42
C MET A 389 5.61 -39.99 -29.60
N ASN A 390 5.41 -41.13 -30.27
CA ASN A 390 5.59 -42.43 -29.63
C ASN A 390 7.09 -42.64 -29.33
N VAL A 391 7.45 -42.73 -28.04
CA VAL A 391 8.85 -42.77 -27.57
C VAL A 391 9.18 -44.01 -26.75
N ASN A 392 8.21 -44.91 -26.54
CA ASN A 392 8.37 -46.12 -25.74
C ASN A 392 8.58 -47.40 -26.56
N GLY A 393 8.74 -47.28 -27.88
CA GLY A 393 8.91 -48.41 -28.81
C GLY A 393 7.60 -49.03 -29.29
N ASN A 394 6.44 -48.44 -28.97
CA ASN A 394 5.13 -48.81 -29.50
C ASN A 394 4.78 -50.31 -29.36
N PHE A 395 5.20 -50.94 -28.27
CA PHE A 395 5.07 -52.39 -28.04
C PHE A 395 5.70 -53.30 -29.11
N GLY A 396 6.60 -52.77 -29.94
CA GLY A 396 7.32 -53.54 -30.96
C GLY A 396 6.36 -54.29 -31.90
N SER A 397 6.57 -55.60 -32.01
CA SER A 397 5.81 -56.49 -32.90
C SER A 397 4.59 -57.15 -32.24
N GLU A 398 4.20 -56.75 -31.02
CA GLU A 398 2.96 -57.27 -30.40
C GLU A 398 1.77 -57.07 -31.35
N PRO A 399 0.91 -58.08 -31.55
CA PRO A 399 -0.32 -57.91 -32.33
C PRO A 399 -1.14 -56.74 -31.83
N ASN A 400 -1.74 -55.98 -32.74
CA ASN A 400 -2.51 -54.78 -32.41
C ASN A 400 -3.99 -55.05 -32.11
N TYR A 401 -4.28 -56.30 -31.72
CA TYR A 401 -5.58 -56.84 -31.34
C TYR A 401 -5.35 -57.95 -30.30
N TYR A 402 -6.42 -58.50 -29.74
CA TYR A 402 -6.32 -59.66 -28.85
C TYR A 402 -6.15 -60.97 -29.66
N GLY A 403 -4.89 -61.32 -29.94
CA GLY A 403 -4.52 -62.57 -30.62
C GLY A 403 -4.87 -63.82 -29.82
N SER A 404 -5.51 -64.81 -30.45
CA SER A 404 -5.89 -66.07 -29.79
C SER A 404 -4.71 -66.97 -29.40
N ASN A 405 -3.53 -66.73 -29.97
CA ASN A 405 -2.29 -67.46 -29.70
C ASN A 405 -1.39 -66.77 -28.65
N ILE A 406 -1.84 -65.65 -28.06
CA ILE A 406 -1.13 -64.91 -27.02
C ILE A 406 -1.93 -64.97 -25.73
N ASN A 407 -1.24 -65.18 -24.61
CA ASN A 407 -1.86 -65.21 -23.30
C ASN A 407 -2.00 -63.79 -22.73
N TYR A 408 -3.20 -63.20 -22.84
CA TYR A 408 -3.54 -61.94 -22.17
C TYR A 408 -4.21 -62.21 -20.82
N GLN A 409 -3.78 -61.48 -19.80
CA GLN A 409 -4.38 -61.57 -18.47
C GLN A 409 -5.33 -60.41 -18.22
N PHE A 410 -6.59 -60.75 -17.94
CA PHE A 410 -7.58 -59.82 -17.41
C PHE A 410 -7.80 -60.14 -15.93
N ILE A 411 -7.32 -59.28 -15.05
CA ILE A 411 -7.40 -59.46 -13.60
C ILE A 411 -8.70 -58.90 -13.03
N GLN A 412 -9.07 -59.32 -11.82
CA GLN A 412 -10.23 -58.80 -11.07
C GLN A 412 -11.56 -58.91 -11.84
N GLN A 413 -11.76 -59.98 -12.62
CA GLN A 413 -12.94 -60.13 -13.49
C GLN A 413 -14.27 -60.13 -12.72
N ASP A 414 -14.29 -60.69 -11.50
CA ASP A 414 -15.48 -60.72 -10.65
C ASP A 414 -15.73 -59.41 -9.89
N LYS A 415 -14.79 -58.45 -9.94
CA LYS A 415 -14.96 -57.15 -9.29
C LYS A 415 -15.96 -56.32 -10.09
N PRO A 416 -17.09 -55.89 -9.51
CA PRO A 416 -18.00 -55.01 -10.22
C PRO A 416 -17.37 -53.63 -10.46
N ILE A 417 -17.87 -52.91 -11.46
CA ILE A 417 -17.50 -51.51 -11.72
C ILE A 417 -18.50 -50.61 -11.01
N GLN A 418 -19.74 -50.56 -11.50
CA GLN A 418 -20.85 -49.84 -10.85
C GLN A 418 -22.17 -50.63 -10.84
N GLN A 419 -22.21 -51.82 -11.46
CA GLN A 419 -23.40 -52.67 -11.59
C GLN A 419 -24.00 -53.17 -10.26
N HIS A 420 -23.26 -53.08 -9.15
CA HIS A 420 -23.71 -53.43 -7.80
C HIS A 420 -24.24 -52.23 -6.99
N GLN A 421 -24.33 -51.05 -7.61
CA GLN A 421 -24.63 -49.77 -6.96
C GLN A 421 -26.05 -49.30 -7.31
N GLU A 422 -26.23 -48.01 -7.60
CA GLU A 422 -27.55 -47.45 -7.88
C GLU A 422 -28.20 -48.08 -9.12
N VAL A 423 -29.51 -48.35 -9.05
CA VAL A 423 -30.32 -48.76 -10.19
C VAL A 423 -31.03 -47.52 -10.76
N TRP A 424 -30.66 -47.15 -11.98
CA TRP A 424 -31.22 -45.98 -12.65
C TRP A 424 -32.58 -46.28 -13.31
N HIS A 425 -33.55 -45.40 -13.10
CA HIS A 425 -34.88 -45.46 -13.73
C HIS A 425 -35.23 -44.11 -14.37
N GLY A 426 -35.78 -44.14 -15.58
CA GLY A 426 -36.27 -42.96 -16.30
C GLY A 426 -35.88 -42.95 -17.78
N PRO A 427 -36.50 -42.08 -18.59
CA PRO A 427 -36.04 -41.82 -19.96
C PRO A 427 -34.75 -40.97 -19.95
N ALA A 428 -34.10 -40.85 -21.10
CA ALA A 428 -33.05 -39.85 -21.28
C ALA A 428 -33.69 -38.44 -21.28
N VAL A 429 -33.34 -37.60 -20.31
CA VAL A 429 -33.90 -36.24 -20.15
C VAL A 429 -32.80 -35.20 -20.23
N PRO A 430 -32.91 -34.18 -21.12
CA PRO A 430 -32.09 -32.99 -21.04
C PRO A 430 -32.59 -32.12 -19.87
N PHE A 431 -32.06 -32.37 -18.67
CA PHE A 431 -32.46 -31.67 -17.46
C PHE A 431 -31.50 -30.50 -17.16
N HIS A 432 -32.06 -29.30 -16.95
CA HIS A 432 -31.33 -28.14 -16.46
C HIS A 432 -31.59 -27.97 -14.98
N TRP A 433 -30.58 -28.21 -14.15
CA TRP A 433 -30.70 -28.13 -12.69
C TRP A 433 -30.50 -26.69 -12.19
N ALA A 434 -31.37 -25.79 -12.67
CA ALA A 434 -31.45 -24.40 -12.25
C ALA A 434 -31.61 -24.26 -10.72
N THR A 435 -31.25 -23.10 -10.17
CA THR A 435 -31.47 -22.77 -8.75
C THR A 435 -32.90 -23.07 -8.32
N ASP A 436 -33.06 -23.71 -7.16
CA ASP A 436 -34.35 -24.01 -6.56
C ASP A 436 -35.10 -22.71 -6.21
N ALA A 437 -36.44 -22.73 -6.33
CA ALA A 437 -37.27 -21.56 -6.04
C ALA A 437 -37.29 -21.20 -4.54
N GLY A 438 -37.06 -22.17 -3.66
CA GLY A 438 -36.97 -21.98 -2.21
C GLY A 438 -35.56 -21.57 -1.74
N ASP A 439 -35.32 -21.80 -0.44
CA ASP A 439 -34.08 -21.37 0.22
C ASP A 439 -33.01 -22.47 0.33
N ILE A 440 -33.27 -23.68 -0.20
CA ILE A 440 -32.35 -24.82 -0.02
C ILE A 440 -30.94 -24.54 -0.59
N ASP A 441 -30.86 -23.78 -1.68
CA ASP A 441 -29.60 -23.38 -2.32
C ASP A 441 -28.90 -22.21 -1.60
N PHE A 442 -29.59 -21.49 -0.71
CA PHE A 442 -29.05 -20.37 0.09
C PHE A 442 -28.74 -20.77 1.53
N LYS A 443 -29.35 -21.84 2.03
CA LYS A 443 -29.26 -22.28 3.42
C LYS A 443 -27.82 -22.53 3.88
N GLN A 444 -27.00 -23.21 3.07
CA GLN A 444 -25.61 -23.50 3.45
C GLN A 444 -24.71 -22.26 3.38
N ALA A 445 -24.96 -21.33 2.46
CA ALA A 445 -24.29 -20.02 2.46
C ALA A 445 -24.65 -19.21 3.71
N THR A 446 -25.91 -19.28 4.14
CA THR A 446 -26.40 -18.65 5.38
C THR A 446 -25.74 -19.27 6.60
N ASP A 447 -25.65 -20.61 6.66
CA ASP A 447 -24.98 -21.31 7.74
C ASP A 447 -23.48 -20.99 7.81
N LEU A 448 -22.80 -20.88 6.66
CA LEU A 448 -21.42 -20.41 6.60
C LEU A 448 -21.29 -19.00 7.20
N TYR A 449 -22.14 -18.06 6.78
CA TYR A 449 -22.10 -16.68 7.28
C TYR A 449 -22.43 -16.59 8.78
N GLN A 450 -23.51 -17.22 9.23
CA GLN A 450 -24.07 -17.05 10.57
C GLN A 450 -23.46 -17.97 11.62
N LYS A 451 -22.95 -19.16 11.25
CA LYS A 451 -22.47 -20.17 12.21
C LYS A 451 -20.97 -20.41 12.15
N VAL A 452 -20.30 -20.03 11.06
CA VAL A 452 -18.85 -20.22 10.87
C VAL A 452 -18.12 -18.89 10.90
N LEU A 453 -18.45 -17.95 9.99
CA LEU A 453 -17.76 -16.66 9.89
C LEU A 453 -18.04 -15.76 11.11
N SER A 454 -19.22 -15.87 11.72
CA SER A 454 -19.56 -15.16 12.97
C SER A 454 -18.63 -15.50 14.14
N LYS A 455 -17.99 -16.68 14.12
CA LYS A 455 -17.04 -17.13 15.15
C LYS A 455 -15.61 -16.64 14.88
N GLN A 456 -15.37 -15.99 13.74
CA GLN A 456 -14.07 -15.51 13.30
C GLN A 456 -14.08 -13.99 13.31
N SER A 457 -13.31 -13.38 14.21
CA SER A 457 -13.34 -11.92 14.41
C SER A 457 -13.11 -11.15 13.08
N GLY A 458 -14.05 -10.27 12.76
CA GLY A 458 -14.06 -9.43 11.55
C GLY A 458 -14.31 -10.16 10.22
N ALA A 459 -14.50 -11.48 10.19
CA ALA A 459 -14.63 -12.22 8.94
C ALA A 459 -15.91 -11.88 8.16
N GLN A 460 -17.02 -11.61 8.86
CA GLN A 460 -18.27 -11.17 8.22
C GLN A 460 -18.13 -9.80 7.55
N GLU A 461 -17.40 -8.87 8.19
CA GLU A 461 -17.12 -7.54 7.66
C GLU A 461 -16.19 -7.62 6.45
N ARG A 462 -15.12 -8.42 6.54
CA ARG A 462 -14.20 -8.63 5.41
C ARG A 462 -14.89 -9.30 4.23
N LEU A 463 -15.82 -10.23 4.45
CA LEU A 463 -16.65 -10.76 3.36
C LEU A 463 -17.41 -9.63 2.64
N ALA A 464 -18.09 -8.76 3.38
CA ALA A 464 -18.83 -7.64 2.80
C ALA A 464 -17.91 -6.67 2.03
N HIS A 465 -16.78 -6.30 2.64
CA HIS A 465 -15.75 -5.45 2.02
C HIS A 465 -15.21 -6.06 0.72
N ASN A 466 -14.80 -7.32 0.74
CA ASN A 466 -14.22 -8.02 -0.41
C ASN A 466 -15.20 -8.08 -1.59
N VAL A 467 -16.48 -8.34 -1.32
CA VAL A 467 -17.53 -8.28 -2.35
C VAL A 467 -17.68 -6.86 -2.87
N ALA A 468 -17.80 -5.89 -1.96
CA ALA A 468 -18.09 -4.50 -2.29
C ALA A 468 -17.01 -3.85 -3.17
N VAL A 469 -15.72 -4.03 -2.83
CA VAL A 469 -14.60 -3.47 -3.62
C VAL A 469 -14.50 -4.06 -5.03
N HIS A 470 -15.00 -5.29 -5.24
CA HIS A 470 -15.07 -5.91 -6.56
C HIS A 470 -16.30 -5.42 -7.35
N VAL A 471 -17.49 -5.48 -6.76
CA VAL A 471 -18.76 -5.13 -7.44
C VAL A 471 -18.94 -3.63 -7.65
N ALA A 472 -18.26 -2.76 -6.90
CA ALA A 472 -18.30 -1.31 -7.11
C ALA A 472 -17.87 -0.87 -8.53
N ASN A 473 -17.15 -1.73 -9.25
CA ASN A 473 -16.72 -1.52 -10.63
C ASN A 473 -17.71 -2.05 -11.69
N ALA A 474 -18.80 -2.71 -11.28
CA ALA A 474 -19.88 -3.14 -12.17
C ALA A 474 -20.93 -2.04 -12.34
N SER A 475 -21.81 -2.17 -13.34
CA SER A 475 -22.95 -1.28 -13.56
C SER A 475 -23.89 -1.27 -12.36
N THR A 476 -24.58 -0.14 -12.15
CA THR A 476 -25.49 0.04 -11.01
C THR A 476 -26.62 -0.99 -10.98
N ASP A 477 -27.08 -1.46 -12.13
CA ASP A 477 -28.12 -2.50 -12.20
C ASP A 477 -27.57 -3.87 -11.77
N ILE A 478 -26.33 -4.21 -12.13
CA ILE A 478 -25.68 -5.43 -11.64
C ILE A 478 -25.40 -5.32 -10.14
N GLN A 479 -24.96 -4.16 -9.65
CA GLN A 479 -24.77 -3.93 -8.20
C GLN A 479 -26.07 -4.20 -7.42
N LYS A 480 -27.23 -3.73 -7.91
CA LYS A 480 -28.53 -4.03 -7.29
C LYS A 480 -28.83 -5.54 -7.26
N LYS A 481 -28.57 -6.26 -8.36
CA LYS A 481 -28.75 -7.72 -8.41
C LYS A 481 -27.85 -8.44 -7.40
N VAL A 482 -26.59 -8.02 -7.27
CA VAL A 482 -25.64 -8.58 -6.30
C VAL A 482 -26.12 -8.35 -4.87
N VAL A 483 -26.50 -7.11 -4.52
CA VAL A 483 -27.05 -6.80 -3.19
C VAL A 483 -28.29 -7.63 -2.90
N ALA A 484 -29.20 -7.77 -3.87
CA ALA A 484 -30.40 -8.60 -3.71
C ALA A 484 -30.06 -10.08 -3.47
N MET A 485 -29.11 -10.64 -4.23
CA MET A 485 -28.64 -12.02 -4.04
C MET A 485 -28.04 -12.25 -2.64
N PHE A 486 -27.18 -11.35 -2.16
CA PHE A 486 -26.60 -11.46 -0.81
C PHE A 486 -27.59 -11.16 0.31
N THR A 487 -28.62 -10.35 0.06
CA THR A 487 -29.72 -10.11 1.03
C THR A 487 -30.49 -11.41 1.32
N ARG A 488 -30.58 -12.33 0.35
CA ARG A 488 -31.17 -13.67 0.57
C ARG A 488 -30.33 -14.57 1.48
N VAL A 489 -29.02 -14.31 1.60
CA VAL A 489 -28.14 -15.01 2.54
C VAL A 489 -28.31 -14.45 3.95
N ASP A 490 -28.15 -13.14 4.12
CA ASP A 490 -28.48 -12.42 5.34
C ASP A 490 -28.76 -10.95 5.00
N PRO A 491 -29.88 -10.35 5.46
CA PRO A 491 -30.19 -8.95 5.16
C PRO A 491 -29.11 -7.96 5.58
N ARG A 492 -28.39 -8.24 6.69
CA ARG A 492 -27.30 -7.37 7.17
C ARG A 492 -26.09 -7.43 6.24
N LEU A 493 -25.80 -8.60 5.66
CA LEU A 493 -24.73 -8.76 4.67
C LEU A 493 -25.05 -7.95 3.41
N GLY A 494 -26.26 -8.09 2.88
CA GLY A 494 -26.72 -7.32 1.71
C GLY A 494 -26.66 -5.80 1.95
N GLN A 495 -27.14 -5.35 3.12
CA GLN A 495 -27.08 -3.95 3.51
C GLN A 495 -25.63 -3.45 3.61
N ARG A 496 -24.74 -4.20 4.27
CA ARG A 496 -23.35 -3.78 4.45
C ARG A 496 -22.59 -3.69 3.12
N ILE A 497 -22.80 -4.64 2.21
CA ILE A 497 -22.24 -4.58 0.85
C ILE A 497 -22.69 -3.30 0.14
N LYS A 498 -23.99 -2.98 0.22
CA LYS A 498 -24.55 -1.77 -0.39
C LYS A 498 -23.91 -0.50 0.18
N GLU A 499 -23.80 -0.39 1.50
CA GLU A 499 -23.20 0.78 2.15
C GLU A 499 -21.76 1.03 1.67
N ILE A 500 -20.92 -0.01 1.63
CA ILE A 500 -19.53 0.10 1.17
C ILE A 500 -19.48 0.43 -0.34
N CYS A 501 -20.36 -0.16 -1.15
CA CYS A 501 -20.48 0.20 -2.57
C CYS A 501 -20.91 1.66 -2.76
N ASP A 502 -21.87 2.16 -1.98
CA ASP A 502 -22.33 3.54 -2.05
C ASP A 502 -21.22 4.52 -1.61
N GLU A 503 -20.44 4.17 -0.58
CA GLU A 503 -19.23 4.91 -0.18
C GLU A 503 -18.22 4.97 -1.32
N LYS A 504 -17.89 3.84 -1.95
CA LYS A 504 -16.98 3.74 -3.11
C LYS A 504 -17.51 4.45 -4.35
N CYS A 505 -18.80 4.35 -4.63
CA CYS A 505 -19.46 5.04 -5.72
C CYS A 505 -19.53 6.54 -5.47
N ASN A 506 -19.61 6.98 -4.21
CA ASN A 506 -19.48 8.38 -3.86
C ASN A 506 -18.02 8.84 -3.99
N GLU A 507 -17.02 8.02 -3.66
CA GLU A 507 -15.59 8.28 -3.97
C GLU A 507 -15.32 8.36 -5.48
N SER A 508 -15.97 7.54 -6.30
CA SER A 508 -15.81 7.56 -7.77
C SER A 508 -16.69 8.62 -8.45
N LYS A 509 -17.88 8.93 -7.93
CA LYS A 509 -18.62 10.20 -8.19
C LYS A 509 -17.99 11.40 -7.49
N LEU A 510 -16.87 11.23 -6.79
CA LEU A 510 -16.00 12.33 -6.39
C LEU A 510 -14.84 12.50 -7.39
N ARG A 511 -14.73 11.64 -8.42
CA ARG A 511 -14.04 11.96 -9.70
C ARG A 511 -14.91 12.83 -10.60
N ILE A 512 -15.65 13.76 -10.02
CA ILE A 512 -16.46 14.75 -10.74
C ILE A 512 -15.66 16.05 -10.82
N THR A 513 -15.74 16.69 -12.00
CA THR A 513 -15.07 17.92 -12.42
C THR A 513 -14.89 18.97 -11.31
N PRO A 514 -13.84 19.82 -11.39
CA PRO A 514 -13.50 20.85 -10.40
C PRO A 514 -14.68 21.72 -9.90
N LEU A 515 -15.74 21.87 -10.70
CA LEU A 515 -16.94 22.64 -10.40
C LEU A 515 -17.86 21.99 -9.34
N VAL A 516 -17.92 20.66 -9.23
CA VAL A 516 -18.76 19.97 -8.24
C VAL A 516 -18.09 19.91 -6.87
N ILE A 517 -16.76 19.77 -6.86
CA ILE A 517 -15.94 19.97 -5.65
C ILE A 517 -16.12 21.41 -5.15
N MET A 518 -16.10 22.40 -6.05
CA MET A 518 -16.33 23.82 -5.70
C MET A 518 -17.75 24.10 -5.17
N SER A 519 -18.79 23.48 -5.72
CA SER A 519 -20.17 23.62 -5.21
C SER A 519 -20.33 23.02 -3.81
N LYS A 520 -19.73 21.84 -3.55
CA LYS A 520 -19.70 21.24 -2.20
C LYS A 520 -18.90 22.10 -1.22
N LEU A 521 -17.78 22.70 -1.65
CA LEU A 521 -16.97 23.60 -0.82
C LEU A 521 -17.75 24.86 -0.43
N LEU A 522 -18.45 25.49 -1.38
CA LEU A 522 -19.29 26.66 -1.15
C LEU A 522 -20.53 26.35 -0.29
N ASN A 523 -21.14 25.18 -0.48
CA ASN A 523 -22.27 24.73 0.33
C ASN A 523 -21.87 24.49 1.78
N ASN A 524 -20.72 23.87 2.03
CA ASN A 524 -20.19 23.67 3.38
C ASN A 524 -19.76 25.00 4.02
N LEU A 525 -19.12 25.89 3.27
CA LEU A 525 -18.78 27.26 3.72
C LEU A 525 -20.02 28.06 4.13
N GLN A 526 -21.11 28.00 3.36
CA GLN A 526 -22.37 28.67 3.69
C GLN A 526 -23.03 28.04 4.92
N LYS A 527 -22.99 26.71 5.07
CA LYS A 527 -23.55 25.99 6.22
C LYS A 527 -22.83 26.32 7.52
N GLU A 528 -21.50 26.39 7.48
CA GLU A 528 -20.67 26.79 8.63
C GLU A 528 -20.83 28.28 8.95
N TYR A 529 -20.95 29.14 7.92
CA TYR A 529 -21.28 30.56 8.10
C TYR A 529 -22.64 30.79 8.79
N ASP A 530 -23.68 30.07 8.39
CA ASP A 530 -25.02 30.20 8.98
C ASP A 530 -25.09 29.66 10.42
N LYS A 531 -24.20 28.73 10.82
CA LYS A 531 -24.02 28.30 12.22
C LYS A 531 -23.30 29.35 13.09
N LEU A 532 -22.33 30.07 12.51
CA LEU A 532 -21.44 30.99 13.24
C LEU A 532 -22.08 32.34 13.65
N TYR A 533 -23.11 32.81 12.93
CA TYR A 533 -23.57 34.21 13.05
C TYR A 533 -25.04 34.39 13.47
N TYR A 534 -25.75 33.32 13.82
CA TYR A 534 -27.12 33.41 14.36
C TYR A 534 -27.19 32.88 15.80
N SER A 535 -26.60 33.66 16.73
CA SER A 535 -26.99 33.65 18.14
C SER A 535 -27.96 34.81 18.34
N LYS A 536 -29.17 34.54 18.85
CA LYS A 536 -30.24 35.54 19.02
C LYS A 536 -30.05 36.49 20.21
N ASP A 537 -29.00 36.33 21.00
CA ASP A 537 -28.79 37.10 22.22
C ASP A 537 -27.39 37.73 22.24
N ILE A 538 -27.22 38.92 21.66
CA ILE A 538 -26.01 39.72 21.84
C ILE A 538 -26.40 41.19 22.15
N PRO A 539 -25.93 41.77 23.28
CA PRO A 539 -26.32 43.12 23.70
C PRO A 539 -25.74 44.24 22.83
N ASP A 540 -26.44 45.36 22.86
CA ASP A 540 -26.29 46.52 21.98
C ASP A 540 -25.07 47.39 22.37
N ALA A 541 -23.86 47.09 21.83
CA ALA A 541 -22.74 48.02 21.86
C ALA A 541 -21.63 47.76 20.81
N SER A 542 -21.51 48.69 19.86
CA SER A 542 -20.30 49.07 19.10
C SER A 542 -19.61 48.03 18.18
N ASN A 543 -19.25 48.45 16.96
CA ASN A 543 -18.46 47.75 15.93
C ASN A 543 -19.03 46.44 15.34
N LEU A 544 -19.73 45.62 16.11
CA LEU A 544 -20.25 44.32 15.66
C LEU A 544 -21.39 44.46 14.63
N GLN A 545 -22.28 45.45 14.79
CA GLN A 545 -23.33 45.78 13.81
C GLN A 545 -22.75 46.26 12.45
N LYS A 546 -21.58 46.90 12.47
CA LYS A 546 -20.89 47.38 11.26
C LYS A 546 -20.24 46.23 10.52
N CYS A 547 -19.62 45.29 11.26
CA CYS A 547 -19.20 43.99 10.73
C CYS A 547 -20.41 43.25 10.13
N LEU A 548 -21.52 43.10 10.85
CA LEU A 548 -22.73 42.39 10.38
C LEU A 548 -23.31 42.97 9.09
N LYS A 549 -23.26 44.30 8.90
CA LYS A 549 -23.71 44.95 7.65
C LYS A 549 -22.80 44.63 6.46
N GLU A 550 -21.49 44.61 6.67
CA GLU A 550 -20.49 44.19 5.67
C GLU A 550 -20.53 42.66 5.43
N THR A 551 -20.90 41.87 6.44
CA THR A 551 -21.08 40.40 6.32
C THR A 551 -22.38 40.03 5.59
N HIS A 552 -23.43 40.85 5.70
CA HIS A 552 -24.64 40.72 4.88
C HIS A 552 -24.35 40.96 3.40
N GLU A 553 -23.42 41.85 3.08
CA GLU A 553 -22.96 42.10 1.72
C GLU A 553 -22.13 40.92 1.18
N PHE A 554 -21.28 40.31 2.03
CA PHE A 554 -20.58 39.06 1.74
C PHE A 554 -21.54 37.88 1.48
N LYS A 555 -22.57 37.68 2.32
CA LYS A 555 -23.61 36.65 2.11
C LYS A 555 -24.36 36.85 0.78
N ASN A 556 -24.63 38.10 0.41
CA ASN A 556 -25.26 38.41 -0.88
C ASN A 556 -24.32 38.13 -2.07
N GLN A 557 -23.02 38.37 -1.94
CA GLN A 557 -22.02 38.02 -2.95
C GLN A 557 -21.83 36.51 -3.07
N LEU A 558 -21.77 35.78 -1.95
CA LEU A 558 -21.65 34.31 -1.93
C LEU A 558 -22.88 33.63 -2.55
N LYS A 559 -24.09 34.09 -2.24
CA LYS A 559 -25.33 33.62 -2.88
C LYS A 559 -25.35 33.88 -4.39
N LYS A 560 -24.86 35.05 -4.83
CA LYS A 560 -24.75 35.37 -6.27
C LYS A 560 -23.74 34.45 -6.95
N LEU A 561 -22.60 34.18 -6.31
CA LEU A 561 -21.57 33.26 -6.79
C LEU A 561 -22.13 31.84 -6.93
N GLN A 562 -22.83 31.35 -5.90
CA GLN A 562 -23.46 30.04 -5.85
C GLN A 562 -24.52 29.89 -6.95
N ALA A 563 -25.37 30.91 -7.15
CA ALA A 563 -26.38 30.91 -8.21
C ALA A 563 -25.75 30.88 -9.62
N HIS A 564 -24.62 31.57 -9.83
CA HIS A 564 -23.90 31.54 -11.10
C HIS A 564 -23.18 30.21 -11.33
N LEU A 565 -22.60 29.61 -10.29
CA LEU A 565 -21.91 28.33 -10.37
C LEU A 565 -22.89 27.18 -10.61
N ASN A 566 -24.01 27.13 -9.88
CA ASN A 566 -25.05 26.11 -10.04
C ASN A 566 -25.72 26.20 -11.42
N LYS A 567 -25.89 27.41 -11.96
CA LYS A 567 -26.38 27.61 -13.33
C LYS A 567 -25.38 27.08 -14.37
N ASN A 568 -24.09 27.29 -14.17
CA ASN A 568 -23.04 26.78 -15.06
C ASN A 568 -22.91 25.25 -14.99
N ILE A 569 -23.16 24.65 -13.82
CA ILE A 569 -23.24 23.19 -13.64
C ILE A 569 -24.47 22.64 -14.39
N GLN A 570 -25.65 23.25 -14.23
CA GLN A 570 -26.86 22.85 -14.98
C GLN A 570 -26.70 22.98 -16.49
N ASP A 571 -26.09 24.07 -16.97
CA ASP A 571 -25.83 24.28 -18.40
C ASP A 571 -24.83 23.21 -18.94
N GLN A 572 -23.85 22.76 -18.13
CA GLN A 572 -22.92 21.67 -18.49
C GLN A 572 -23.55 20.26 -18.44
N GLU A 573 -24.45 20.00 -17.50
CA GLU A 573 -25.20 18.74 -17.43
C GLU A 573 -26.16 18.60 -18.64
N GLN A 574 -26.73 19.72 -19.12
CA GLN A 574 -27.50 19.76 -20.36
C GLN A 574 -26.64 19.54 -21.62
N GLU A 575 -25.39 20.03 -21.65
CA GLU A 575 -24.41 19.72 -22.71
C GLU A 575 -24.06 18.22 -22.75
N GLN A 576 -23.89 17.56 -21.61
CA GLN A 576 -23.53 16.13 -21.54
C GLN A 576 -24.69 15.18 -21.90
N CYS A 577 -25.92 15.49 -21.52
CA CYS A 577 -27.10 14.71 -21.93
C CYS A 577 -27.40 14.84 -23.44
N GLY A 578 -27.02 15.95 -24.08
CA GLY A 578 -27.16 16.13 -25.54
C GLY A 578 -26.13 15.38 -26.39
N LEU A 579 -25.09 14.82 -25.77
CA LEU A 579 -24.00 14.12 -26.45
C LEU A 579 -24.06 12.58 -26.29
N SER A 580 -25.02 12.04 -25.52
CA SER A 580 -25.15 10.60 -25.27
C SER A 580 -26.31 9.90 -26.01
N ASP A 581 -27.16 10.62 -26.75
CA ASP A 581 -28.23 10.02 -27.54
C ASP A 581 -27.87 9.91 -29.03
N THR A 582 -27.14 8.85 -29.37
CA THR A 582 -27.09 8.32 -30.74
C THR A 582 -27.59 6.87 -30.78
N SER A 583 -28.87 6.65 -30.46
CA SER A 583 -29.68 5.62 -31.14
C SER A 583 -31.19 5.75 -30.85
N SER A 584 -31.93 6.02 -31.94
CA SER A 584 -33.34 5.70 -32.21
C SER A 584 -34.47 6.27 -31.30
N SER A 585 -35.03 7.42 -31.68
CA SER A 585 -36.50 7.61 -31.79
C SER A 585 -36.85 8.90 -32.58
N PRO A 586 -37.74 8.87 -33.60
CA PRO A 586 -38.08 10.04 -34.39
C PRO A 586 -39.27 10.81 -33.77
N ALA A 587 -39.02 11.59 -32.72
CA ALA A 587 -40.01 12.54 -32.20
C ALA A 587 -39.36 13.64 -31.36
N CYS A 588 -38.77 14.66 -32.00
CA CYS A 588 -38.78 16.04 -31.49
C CYS A 588 -38.16 17.02 -32.51
N ILE A 589 -38.95 17.40 -33.52
CA ILE A 589 -38.75 18.65 -34.26
C ILE A 589 -39.38 19.76 -33.41
N LYS A 590 -38.55 20.62 -32.81
CA LYS A 590 -38.72 22.07 -32.54
C LYS A 590 -37.88 22.50 -31.33
N GLY A 591 -36.77 23.20 -31.57
CA GLY A 591 -36.03 23.87 -30.49
C GLY A 591 -34.68 24.44 -30.93
N ASN A 592 -34.69 25.72 -31.33
CA ASN A 592 -33.58 26.69 -31.45
C ASN A 592 -32.13 26.16 -31.51
N ALA A 593 -31.46 26.41 -32.63
CA ALA A 593 -30.00 26.32 -32.74
C ALA A 593 -29.32 27.08 -31.58
N ILE A 594 -28.46 26.36 -30.85
CA ILE A 594 -27.71 26.90 -29.71
C ILE A 594 -26.65 27.85 -30.27
N ASP A 595 -26.88 29.15 -30.07
CA ASP A 595 -25.97 30.23 -30.45
C ASP A 595 -24.76 30.24 -29.49
N HIS A 596 -23.71 29.48 -29.87
CA HIS A 596 -22.44 29.37 -29.15
C HIS A 596 -21.83 30.73 -28.82
N ASP A 597 -22.05 31.74 -29.66
CA ASP A 597 -21.47 33.07 -29.52
C ASP A 597 -22.12 33.86 -28.37
N LYS A 598 -23.42 33.60 -28.13
CA LYS A 598 -24.18 34.15 -27.00
C LYS A 598 -23.76 33.55 -25.65
N ILE A 599 -23.29 32.30 -25.66
CA ILE A 599 -22.79 31.58 -24.48
C ILE A 599 -21.39 32.05 -24.11
N ILE A 600 -20.51 32.23 -25.09
CA ILE A 600 -19.16 32.79 -24.86
C ILE A 600 -19.27 34.21 -24.29
N LYS A 601 -20.13 35.07 -24.86
CA LYS A 601 -20.39 36.42 -24.32
C LYS A 601 -20.93 36.41 -22.89
N LYS A 602 -21.77 35.43 -22.53
CA LYS A 602 -22.23 35.22 -21.15
C LYS A 602 -21.09 34.79 -20.22
N ARG A 603 -20.22 33.86 -20.64
CA ARG A 603 -19.07 33.39 -19.84
C ARG A 603 -18.10 34.53 -19.54
N THR A 604 -17.75 35.34 -20.54
CA THR A 604 -16.87 36.51 -20.36
C THR A 604 -17.46 37.52 -19.38
N LEU A 605 -18.76 37.81 -19.48
CA LEU A 605 -19.46 38.73 -18.58
C LEU A 605 -19.49 38.23 -17.12
N ILE A 606 -19.60 36.92 -16.91
CA ILE A 606 -19.56 36.31 -15.57
C ILE A 606 -18.15 36.43 -14.98
N GLN A 607 -17.12 36.20 -15.80
CA GLN A 607 -15.71 36.28 -15.40
C GLN A 607 -15.30 37.72 -15.04
N GLU A 608 -15.79 38.72 -15.77
CA GLU A 608 -15.61 40.14 -15.43
C GLU A 608 -16.29 40.52 -14.11
N LYS A 609 -17.52 40.04 -13.86
CA LYS A 609 -18.24 40.27 -12.60
C LYS A 609 -17.54 39.63 -11.40
N LEU A 610 -16.98 38.43 -11.57
CA LEU A 610 -16.16 37.73 -10.59
C LEU A 610 -14.88 38.53 -10.25
N ASN A 611 -14.15 38.98 -11.27
CA ASN A 611 -12.93 39.77 -11.07
C ASN A 611 -13.21 41.10 -10.37
N LYS A 612 -14.33 41.75 -10.67
CA LYS A 612 -14.75 42.98 -9.97
C LYS A 612 -15.04 42.71 -8.49
N THR A 613 -15.71 41.60 -8.18
CA THR A 613 -16.04 41.18 -6.81
C THR A 613 -14.78 40.86 -5.99
N ILE A 614 -13.80 40.18 -6.59
CA ILE A 614 -12.49 39.88 -5.98
C ILE A 614 -11.71 41.16 -5.65
N LYS A 615 -11.70 42.15 -6.56
CA LYS A 615 -11.04 43.45 -6.30
C LYS A 615 -11.68 44.18 -5.12
N THR A 616 -13.01 44.18 -5.03
CA THR A 616 -13.73 44.79 -3.90
C THR A 616 -13.47 44.05 -2.59
N TRP A 617 -13.41 42.71 -2.62
CA TRP A 617 -13.09 41.89 -1.46
C TRP A 617 -11.66 42.15 -0.95
N ASN A 618 -10.66 42.11 -1.83
CA ASN A 618 -9.26 42.39 -1.47
C ASN A 618 -9.07 43.81 -0.90
N HIS A 619 -9.84 44.78 -1.38
CA HIS A 619 -9.84 46.14 -0.84
C HIS A 619 -10.41 46.19 0.59
N SER A 620 -11.53 45.50 0.85
CA SER A 620 -12.15 45.44 2.19
C SER A 620 -11.25 44.73 3.21
N ILE A 621 -10.57 43.65 2.80
CA ILE A 621 -9.62 42.89 3.63
C ILE A 621 -8.39 43.73 3.99
N ARG A 622 -7.81 44.45 3.04
CA ARG A 622 -6.66 45.35 3.32
C ARG A 622 -7.02 46.45 4.33
N LYS A 623 -8.25 46.94 4.27
CA LYS A 623 -8.76 47.95 5.22
C LYS A 623 -8.96 47.37 6.63
N GLN A 624 -9.54 46.17 6.73
CA GLN A 624 -9.73 45.44 7.99
C GLN A 624 -8.40 45.03 8.63
N SER A 625 -7.47 44.46 7.87
CA SER A 625 -6.13 44.10 8.37
C SER A 625 -5.36 45.30 8.95
N LYS A 626 -5.51 46.50 8.36
CA LYS A 626 -4.95 47.75 8.90
C LYS A 626 -5.56 48.16 10.25
N LEU A 627 -6.86 47.96 10.42
CA LEU A 627 -7.60 48.22 11.66
C LEU A 627 -7.24 47.21 12.76
N THR A 628 -7.10 45.93 12.40
CA THR A 628 -6.68 44.85 13.32
C THR A 628 -5.23 45.02 13.75
N GLN A 629 -4.33 45.44 12.85
CA GLN A 629 -2.95 45.79 13.19
C GLN A 629 -2.90 46.96 14.20
N GLN A 630 -3.79 47.94 14.04
CA GLN A 630 -3.91 49.05 14.99
C GLN A 630 -4.45 48.60 16.36
N GLN A 631 -5.36 47.63 16.41
CA GLN A 631 -5.85 47.04 17.67
C GLN A 631 -4.82 46.13 18.33
N TYR A 632 -4.09 45.31 17.56
CA TYR A 632 -2.97 44.50 18.03
C TYR A 632 -1.86 45.37 18.61
N ASN A 633 -1.49 46.46 17.94
CA ASN A 633 -0.52 47.43 18.47
C ASN A 633 -1.01 48.12 19.76
N LYS A 634 -2.33 48.28 19.92
CA LYS A 634 -2.94 48.84 21.14
C LYS A 634 -2.97 47.81 22.29
N PHE A 635 -3.17 46.53 21.96
CA PHE A 635 -3.07 45.40 22.89
C PHE A 635 -1.63 45.19 23.36
N ASN A 636 -0.67 45.24 22.45
CA ASN A 636 0.76 45.15 22.74
C ASN A 636 1.24 46.31 23.64
N LYS A 637 0.69 47.53 23.45
CA LYS A 637 1.02 48.69 24.29
C LYS A 637 0.46 48.61 25.72
N ASN A 638 -0.65 47.89 25.92
CA ASN A 638 -1.35 47.82 27.21
C ASN A 638 -1.02 46.54 28.00
N GLY A 639 -0.64 45.44 27.34
CA GLY A 639 -0.26 44.18 28.00
C GLY A 639 1.22 44.09 28.37
N LEU A 640 2.12 44.64 27.54
CA LEU A 640 3.57 44.52 27.77
C LEU A 640 4.09 45.47 28.87
N SER A 641 3.35 46.54 29.20
CA SER A 641 3.74 47.51 30.24
C SER A 641 3.65 46.95 31.67
N GLN A 642 3.00 45.81 31.88
CA GLN A 642 2.98 45.12 33.18
C GLN A 642 4.09 44.08 33.36
N MET A 643 4.82 43.70 32.29
CA MET A 643 5.95 42.75 32.39
C MET A 643 7.33 43.42 32.51
N THR A 644 7.43 44.75 32.37
CA THR A 644 8.69 45.51 32.44
C THR A 644 9.14 45.88 33.87
N ASN A 645 8.53 45.33 34.92
CA ASN A 645 8.99 45.51 36.31
C ASN A 645 9.98 44.44 36.78
N PHE A 646 10.71 43.82 35.86
CA PHE A 646 11.83 42.94 36.21
C PHE A 646 13.13 43.76 36.23
N ASN A 647 13.61 44.08 37.44
CA ASN A 647 14.86 44.78 37.66
C ASN A 647 16.03 43.79 37.52
N LEU A 648 16.89 43.99 36.52
CA LEU A 648 18.00 43.09 36.19
C LEU A 648 19.09 42.99 37.28
N ASP A 649 19.07 43.87 38.28
CA ASP A 649 20.11 43.95 39.31
C ASP A 649 20.05 42.82 40.38
N ASP A 650 19.00 41.99 40.40
CA ASP A 650 18.83 40.97 41.45
C ASP A 650 19.43 39.58 41.13
N ILE A 651 19.94 39.32 39.91
CA ILE A 651 20.38 37.96 39.52
C ILE A 651 21.88 37.68 39.76
N TYR A 652 22.74 38.70 39.95
CA TYR A 652 24.20 38.46 39.96
C TYR A 652 24.96 38.95 41.19
N LYS A 653 24.48 38.64 42.39
CA LYS A 653 25.38 38.53 43.57
C LYS A 653 25.14 37.24 44.37
N HIS A 654 25.97 36.26 44.02
CA HIS A 654 26.45 35.14 44.86
C HIS A 654 25.44 34.08 45.32
N LYS A 655 25.27 33.04 44.49
CA LYS A 655 25.40 31.59 44.78
C LYS A 655 24.70 30.81 43.67
N ILE A 656 25.41 30.41 42.61
CA ILE A 656 24.92 29.31 41.76
C ILE A 656 25.06 28.05 42.62
N SER A 657 23.94 27.56 43.15
CA SER A 657 23.91 26.28 43.86
C SER A 657 24.31 25.16 42.89
N ARG A 658 24.73 23.99 43.40
CA ARG A 658 24.99 22.81 42.55
C ARG A 658 23.82 22.46 41.63
N ASP A 659 22.60 22.86 42.00
CA ASP A 659 21.39 22.65 41.20
C ASP A 659 21.28 23.57 39.97
N ASN A 660 22.00 24.70 39.98
CA ASN A 660 21.98 25.70 38.91
C ASN A 660 23.18 25.59 37.92
N ILE A 661 24.16 24.72 38.18
CA ILE A 661 25.25 24.36 37.25
C ILE A 661 24.70 23.67 35.99
N ARG A 662 23.65 22.86 36.15
CA ARG A 662 22.90 22.23 35.06
C ARG A 662 22.44 23.20 33.98
N PHE A 663 22.05 24.44 34.34
CA PHE A 663 21.62 25.44 33.36
C PHE A 663 22.78 26.02 32.54
N VAL A 664 24.01 25.91 33.04
CA VAL A 664 25.24 26.27 32.30
C VAL A 664 25.61 25.12 31.34
N ASP A 665 25.50 23.86 31.78
CA ASP A 665 25.71 22.69 30.92
C ASP A 665 24.66 22.59 29.80
N GLU A 666 23.39 22.92 30.10
CA GLU A 666 22.30 23.07 29.12
C GLU A 666 22.58 24.21 28.12
N ALA A 667 23.14 25.34 28.58
CA ALA A 667 23.50 26.48 27.72
C ALA A 667 24.71 26.21 26.82
N ILE A 668 25.68 25.41 27.26
CA ILE A 668 26.78 24.94 26.40
C ILE A 668 26.25 23.86 25.46
N GLY A 669 25.33 22.98 25.86
CA GLY A 669 24.69 22.02 24.94
C GLY A 669 23.96 22.73 23.77
N PHE A 670 23.29 23.84 24.06
CA PHE A 670 22.69 24.73 23.06
C PHE A 670 23.67 25.32 22.06
N HIS A 671 24.91 25.55 22.50
CA HIS A 671 26.00 26.08 21.70
C HIS A 671 26.40 25.12 20.55
N ILE A 672 26.41 23.81 20.80
CA ILE A 672 26.77 22.78 19.80
C ILE A 672 25.64 22.54 18.82
N ALA A 673 24.39 22.55 19.29
CA ALA A 673 23.20 22.34 18.46
C ALA A 673 23.07 23.36 17.32
N ARG A 674 23.63 24.57 17.51
CA ARG A 674 23.38 25.71 16.63
C ARG A 674 24.49 26.00 15.62
N TYR A 675 25.74 25.57 15.82
CA TYR A 675 26.88 26.09 15.02
C TYR A 675 27.92 25.10 14.48
N ASN A 676 27.57 23.84 14.18
CA ASN A 676 28.44 23.06 13.28
C ASN A 676 27.79 21.91 12.47
N ILE A 677 26.59 22.09 11.90
CA ILE A 677 25.95 21.02 11.08
C ILE A 677 26.12 21.24 9.58
N GLU A 678 26.57 22.41 9.13
CA GLU A 678 26.79 22.65 7.69
C GLU A 678 27.98 21.87 7.10
N ASN A 679 28.87 21.28 7.92
CA ASN A 679 30.05 20.52 7.42
C ASN A 679 30.46 19.28 8.24
N LEU A 680 29.59 18.74 9.10
CA LEU A 680 29.86 17.47 9.80
C LEU A 680 28.89 16.38 9.30
N PRO A 681 29.38 15.23 8.77
CA PRO A 681 28.54 14.09 8.51
C PRO A 681 28.21 13.45 9.87
N ILE A 682 27.05 13.76 10.43
CA ILE A 682 26.57 13.14 11.67
C ILE A 682 25.39 12.24 11.33
N GLN A 683 25.67 11.16 10.59
CA GLN A 683 24.84 9.97 10.74
C GLN A 683 25.23 9.31 12.07
N TYR A 684 24.27 9.19 12.98
CA TYR A 684 24.43 8.29 14.11
C TYR A 684 24.17 6.85 13.64
N ASP A 685 25.10 6.31 12.84
CA ASP A 685 25.11 4.91 12.39
C ASP A 685 26.15 4.06 13.17
N GLY A 686 26.62 4.56 14.32
CA GLY A 686 27.62 3.87 15.14
C GLY A 686 29.08 4.09 14.74
N ASP A 687 29.37 5.14 13.96
CA ASP A 687 30.72 5.46 13.47
C ASP A 687 31.53 6.37 14.44
N GLU A 688 32.86 6.17 14.50
CA GLU A 688 33.85 6.76 15.44
C GLU A 688 33.82 8.30 15.62
N LYS A 689 33.15 9.06 14.74
CA LYS A 689 33.08 10.53 14.81
C LYS A 689 32.01 11.07 15.77
N GLY A 690 30.90 10.34 15.97
CA GLY A 690 29.85 10.72 16.91
C GLY A 690 30.29 10.58 18.38
N GLU A 691 31.12 9.58 18.66
CA GLU A 691 31.73 9.38 19.98
C GLU A 691 32.69 10.52 20.35
N ASN A 692 33.39 11.10 19.37
CA ASN A 692 34.35 12.18 19.63
C ASN A 692 33.70 13.49 20.14
N ILE A 693 32.51 13.87 19.66
CA ILE A 693 31.81 15.08 20.11
C ILE A 693 31.20 14.88 21.52
N ILE A 694 30.58 13.73 21.76
CA ILE A 694 30.01 13.41 23.08
C ILE A 694 31.14 13.33 24.13
N HIS A 695 32.27 12.72 23.75
CA HIS A 695 33.45 12.62 24.62
C HIS A 695 34.11 13.98 24.86
N TYR A 696 34.26 14.82 23.83
CA TYR A 696 34.82 16.17 23.94
C TYR A 696 33.97 17.06 24.86
N LEU A 697 32.66 17.06 24.70
CA LEU A 697 31.75 17.91 25.49
C LEU A 697 31.63 17.48 26.94
N LYS A 698 31.65 16.17 27.17
CA LYS A 698 31.71 15.62 28.53
C LYS A 698 33.04 15.93 29.22
N ASN A 699 34.17 15.79 28.53
CA ASN A 699 35.49 15.92 29.14
C ASN A 699 35.95 17.38 29.29
N VAL A 700 35.60 18.26 28.35
CA VAL A 700 36.05 19.67 28.33
C VAL A 700 35.08 20.58 29.06
N TYR A 701 33.78 20.33 28.91
CA TYR A 701 32.72 21.20 29.43
C TYR A 701 31.83 20.56 30.49
N GLY A 702 32.02 19.27 30.82
CA GLY A 702 31.27 18.58 31.88
C GLY A 702 29.83 18.21 31.53
N ILE A 703 29.41 18.36 30.27
CA ILE A 703 28.01 18.20 29.84
C ILE A 703 27.61 16.73 29.85
N GLU A 704 26.46 16.42 30.44
CA GLU A 704 25.94 15.07 30.45
C GLU A 704 25.54 14.57 29.04
N THR A 705 25.72 13.27 28.80
CA THR A 705 25.52 12.62 27.49
C THR A 705 24.08 12.71 26.99
N ASN A 706 23.10 12.61 27.90
CA ASN A 706 21.66 12.81 27.64
C ASN A 706 21.35 14.20 27.04
N ILE A 707 21.89 15.27 27.63
CA ILE A 707 21.70 16.65 27.18
C ILE A 707 22.35 16.83 25.80
N THR A 708 23.53 16.26 25.60
CA THR A 708 24.23 16.29 24.30
C THR A 708 23.42 15.63 23.18
N LEU A 709 22.76 14.50 23.46
CA LEU A 709 21.93 13.77 22.49
C LEU A 709 20.69 14.56 22.08
N ILE A 710 20.03 15.24 23.02
CA ILE A 710 18.87 16.12 22.75
C ILE A 710 19.26 17.21 21.73
N PHE A 711 20.44 17.79 21.89
CA PHE A 711 20.93 18.86 21.02
C PHE A 711 21.35 18.39 19.63
N LEU A 712 21.98 17.21 19.53
CA LEU A 712 22.32 16.60 18.24
C LEU A 712 21.06 16.24 17.45
N GLN A 713 20.03 15.73 18.11
CA GLN A 713 18.75 15.42 17.49
C GLN A 713 18.02 16.67 16.99
N MET A 714 17.96 17.75 17.79
CA MET A 714 17.40 19.03 17.37
C MET A 714 18.11 19.57 16.13
N GLY A 715 19.44 19.55 16.17
CA GLY A 715 20.29 20.03 15.09
C GLY A 715 20.08 19.27 13.78
N GLN A 716 19.95 17.94 13.85
CA GLN A 716 19.67 17.11 12.67
C GLN A 716 18.33 17.45 12.03
N ILE A 717 17.28 17.66 12.83
CA ILE A 717 15.95 18.03 12.31
C ILE A 717 15.98 19.42 11.66
N VAL A 718 16.69 20.39 12.24
CA VAL A 718 16.88 21.72 11.62
C VAL A 718 17.65 21.61 10.31
N TYR A 719 18.67 20.77 10.25
CA TYR A 719 19.44 20.53 9.03
C TYR A 719 18.56 19.94 7.93
N ASP A 720 17.76 18.93 8.24
CA ASP A 720 16.83 18.31 7.30
C ASP A 720 15.80 19.30 6.78
N LEU A 721 15.19 20.11 7.66
CA LEU A 721 14.25 21.18 7.27
C LEU A 721 14.87 22.15 6.26
N LYS A 722 16.10 22.62 6.53
CA LYS A 722 16.82 23.55 5.64
C LYS A 722 17.19 22.94 4.28
N HIS A 723 17.20 21.61 4.16
CA HIS A 723 17.46 20.88 2.91
C HIS A 723 16.19 20.29 2.29
N ASN A 724 15.01 20.85 2.62
CA ASN A 724 13.69 20.41 2.13
C ASN A 724 13.36 18.94 2.45
N LYS A 725 13.91 18.40 3.54
CA LYS A 725 13.59 17.07 4.07
C LYS A 725 12.69 17.22 5.29
N TYR A 726 11.38 17.08 5.09
CA TYR A 726 10.40 17.41 6.11
C TYR A 726 10.05 16.23 7.05
N ASP A 727 10.42 15.00 6.68
CA ASP A 727 10.03 13.77 7.39
C ASP A 727 10.53 13.68 8.83
N SER A 728 11.75 14.15 9.12
CA SER A 728 12.32 14.10 10.47
C SER A 728 11.61 15.04 11.44
N CYS A 729 11.22 16.23 10.97
CA CYS A 729 10.40 17.17 11.73
C CYS A 729 8.98 16.61 11.95
N MET A 730 8.34 16.08 10.90
CA MET A 730 7.01 15.45 11.01
C MET A 730 7.00 14.26 11.98
N LYS A 731 8.03 13.40 11.94
CA LYS A 731 8.19 12.30 12.90
C LYS A 731 8.28 12.81 14.33
N TRP A 732 9.08 13.86 14.57
CA TRP A 732 9.22 14.45 15.89
C TRP A 732 7.89 15.03 16.41
N ILE A 733 7.17 15.80 15.60
CA ILE A 733 5.83 16.33 15.94
C ILE A 733 4.89 15.20 16.36
N ASN A 734 4.80 14.13 15.56
CA ASN A 734 3.94 12.99 15.85
C ASN A 734 4.37 12.19 17.11
N THR A 735 5.65 12.27 17.50
CA THR A 735 6.15 11.60 18.71
C THR A 735 5.72 12.35 19.98
N ILE A 736 5.57 13.68 19.90
CA ILE A 736 5.13 14.52 21.03
C ILE A 736 3.62 14.41 21.27
N GLU A 737 2.82 14.24 20.20
CA GLU A 737 1.36 14.05 20.28
C GLU A 737 0.94 12.80 21.08
N MET A 738 1.85 11.86 21.36
CA MET A 738 1.58 10.64 22.16
C MET A 738 1.90 10.77 23.66
N SER A 739 2.35 11.94 24.14
CA SER A 739 2.68 12.16 25.56
C SER A 739 1.53 12.86 26.33
N GLU A 740 1.03 12.23 27.41
CA GLU A 740 -0.25 12.53 28.09
C GLU A 740 -0.35 13.84 28.91
N ASP A 741 0.58 14.80 28.80
CA ASP A 741 0.55 16.01 29.67
C ASP A 741 -0.11 17.23 28.99
N THR A 742 -1.45 17.25 29.04
CA THR A 742 -2.33 18.18 28.31
C THR A 742 -2.58 19.52 29.01
N THR A 743 -1.71 20.52 28.83
CA THR A 743 -2.05 21.92 29.20
C THR A 743 -1.65 23.04 28.22
N ASN A 744 -1.01 22.79 27.07
CA ASN A 744 -0.59 23.85 26.11
C ASN A 744 -1.03 23.65 24.63
N ASN A 745 -2.21 23.07 24.41
CA ASN A 745 -2.76 22.62 23.12
C ASN A 745 -3.03 23.69 22.01
N ILE A 746 -2.59 24.95 22.13
CA ILE A 746 -2.80 25.96 21.06
C ILE A 746 -1.52 26.20 20.24
N VAL A 747 -0.34 25.89 20.79
CA VAL A 747 0.96 26.17 20.13
C VAL A 747 1.39 25.01 19.21
N ASP A 748 1.17 23.75 19.60
CA ASP A 748 1.60 22.54 18.86
C ASP A 748 1.03 22.39 17.43
N TYR A 749 -0.10 23.05 17.12
CA TYR A 749 -0.68 23.02 15.78
C TYR A 749 0.00 23.98 14.80
N HIS A 750 0.78 24.94 15.29
CA HIS A 750 1.35 26.01 14.47
C HIS A 750 2.47 25.47 13.57
N LEU A 751 3.43 24.73 14.13
CA LEU A 751 4.53 24.15 13.37
C LEU A 751 4.06 23.13 12.34
N LYS A 752 3.19 22.19 12.76
CA LYS A 752 2.62 21.15 11.89
C LYS A 752 1.93 21.77 10.68
N PHE A 753 1.23 22.88 10.90
CA PHE A 753 0.51 23.59 9.85
C PHE A 753 1.41 24.38 8.89
N GLU A 754 2.41 25.11 9.41
CA GLU A 754 3.42 25.76 8.57
C GLU A 754 4.15 24.74 7.71
N LEU A 755 4.41 23.54 8.25
CA LEU A 755 5.07 22.45 7.54
C LEU A 755 4.19 21.87 6.43
N TYR A 756 2.88 21.68 6.65
CA TYR A 756 1.95 21.29 5.58
C TYR A 756 1.82 22.36 4.49
N ILE A 757 1.82 23.64 4.84
CA ILE A 757 1.88 24.71 3.84
C ILE A 757 3.18 24.65 3.04
N LEU A 758 4.31 24.49 3.72
CA LEU A 758 5.62 24.43 3.08
C LEU A 758 5.73 23.25 2.10
N ILE A 759 5.31 22.06 2.51
CA ILE A 759 5.27 20.86 1.64
C ILE A 759 4.35 21.10 0.45
N GLY A 760 3.16 21.65 0.66
CA GLY A 760 2.22 21.92 -0.42
C GLY A 760 2.75 22.94 -1.43
N ILE A 761 3.50 23.95 -0.99
CA ILE A 761 4.17 24.93 -1.87
C ILE A 761 5.37 24.29 -2.58
N ASP A 762 6.11 23.40 -1.92
CA ASP A 762 7.20 22.65 -2.54
C ASP A 762 6.69 21.67 -3.61
N MET A 763 5.51 21.06 -3.42
CA MET A 763 4.83 20.30 -4.48
C MET A 763 4.47 21.17 -5.70
N ILE A 764 4.08 22.43 -5.49
CA ILE A 764 3.84 23.37 -6.59
C ILE A 764 5.16 23.63 -7.34
N LYS A 765 6.25 23.89 -6.61
CA LYS A 765 7.58 24.14 -7.18
C LYS A 765 8.10 22.94 -7.99
N ASN A 766 7.83 21.72 -7.53
CA ASN A 766 8.26 20.48 -8.16
C ASN A 766 7.32 20.01 -9.29
N GLY A 767 6.31 20.81 -9.68
CA GLY A 767 5.49 20.56 -10.86
C GLY A 767 4.43 19.47 -10.70
N PHE A 768 3.99 19.18 -9.46
CA PHE A 768 2.91 18.22 -9.22
C PHE A 768 1.57 18.72 -9.84
N PRO A 769 0.69 17.81 -10.30
CA PRO A 769 -0.62 18.19 -10.83
C PRO A 769 -1.45 18.97 -9.79
N SER A 770 -2.14 20.03 -10.20
CA SER A 770 -2.95 20.87 -9.29
C SER A 770 -3.97 20.06 -8.48
N ILE A 771 -4.45 18.93 -9.01
CA ILE A 771 -5.39 18.04 -8.32
C ILE A 771 -4.75 17.30 -7.14
N ASP A 772 -3.49 16.87 -7.28
CA ASP A 772 -2.76 16.16 -6.23
C ASP A 772 -2.36 17.13 -5.11
N ILE A 773 -2.05 18.38 -5.47
CA ILE A 773 -1.76 19.46 -4.51
C ILE A 773 -3.03 19.84 -3.74
N CYS A 774 -4.18 19.96 -4.41
CA CYS A 774 -5.46 20.23 -3.75
C CYS A 774 -5.88 19.09 -2.81
N LYS A 775 -5.66 17.83 -3.24
CA LYS A 775 -5.93 16.65 -2.43
C LYS A 775 -5.01 16.57 -1.21
N TYR A 776 -3.73 16.86 -1.40
CA TYR A 776 -2.76 16.93 -0.31
C TYR A 776 -3.19 17.91 0.80
N PHE A 777 -3.60 19.13 0.43
CA PHE A 777 -4.12 20.09 1.40
C PHE A 777 -5.42 19.61 2.08
N PHE A 778 -6.31 18.94 1.35
CA PHE A 778 -7.55 18.40 1.91
C PHE A 778 -7.31 17.28 2.94
N ASP A 779 -6.37 16.38 2.64
CA ASP A 779 -6.09 15.21 3.46
C ASP A 779 -5.27 15.54 4.73
N ASN A 780 -4.46 16.59 4.68
CA ASN A 780 -3.48 16.88 5.74
C ASN A 780 -3.83 18.08 6.64
N ILE A 781 -4.76 18.96 6.27
CA ILE A 781 -5.16 20.10 7.12
C ILE A 781 -6.21 19.63 8.15
N PRO A 782 -5.92 19.64 9.47
CA PRO A 782 -6.81 19.07 10.49
C PRO A 782 -8.14 19.82 10.63
N LYS A 783 -9.23 19.07 10.89
CA LYS A 783 -10.59 19.65 11.08
C LYS A 783 -10.68 20.48 12.36
N GLU A 784 -9.80 20.27 13.33
CA GLU A 784 -9.79 20.92 14.65
C GLU A 784 -9.44 22.42 14.55
N ILE A 785 -8.65 22.84 13.55
CA ILE A 785 -8.35 24.26 13.26
C ILE A 785 -9.57 25.01 12.72
N ILE A 786 -10.55 24.29 12.15
CA ILE A 786 -11.85 24.86 11.73
C ILE A 786 -12.70 25.20 12.97
N VAL A 787 -12.35 24.70 14.15
CA VAL A 787 -13.10 24.90 15.41
C VAL A 787 -12.43 25.91 16.36
N SER A 788 -11.15 26.27 16.16
CA SER A 788 -10.48 27.27 17.01
C SER A 788 -10.98 28.71 16.74
N GLU A 789 -10.94 29.59 17.75
CA GLU A 789 -11.31 31.01 17.64
C GLU A 789 -10.06 31.91 17.59
N GLY A 790 -10.05 32.93 16.71
CA GLY A 790 -9.03 34.00 16.74
C GLY A 790 -8.29 34.29 15.42
N ILE A 791 -7.28 35.16 15.52
CA ILE A 791 -6.51 35.76 14.40
C ILE A 791 -5.74 34.71 13.58
N ILE A 792 -5.27 33.64 14.24
CA ILE A 792 -4.47 32.56 13.63
C ILE A 792 -5.28 31.79 12.58
N LYS A 793 -6.56 31.49 12.85
CA LYS A 793 -7.47 30.84 11.90
C LYS A 793 -7.71 31.65 10.63
N SER A 794 -7.85 32.97 10.75
CA SER A 794 -8.02 33.89 9.62
C SER A 794 -6.82 33.87 8.69
N TYR A 795 -5.60 33.94 9.26
CA TYR A 795 -4.35 33.98 8.49
C TYR A 795 -4.13 32.69 7.69
N TYR A 796 -4.44 31.56 8.29
CA TYR A 796 -4.24 30.25 7.70
C TYR A 796 -5.26 29.87 6.65
N PHE A 797 -6.53 30.11 6.94
CA PHE A 797 -7.59 29.94 5.96
C PHE A 797 -7.37 30.83 4.73
N GLN A 798 -6.89 32.06 4.92
CA GLN A 798 -6.56 32.99 3.84
C GLN A 798 -5.40 32.49 2.95
N THR A 799 -4.34 31.95 3.55
CA THR A 799 -3.15 31.49 2.83
C THR A 799 -3.44 30.29 1.94
N ILE A 800 -4.15 29.28 2.46
CA ILE A 800 -4.53 28.08 1.68
C ILE A 800 -5.55 28.42 0.61
N THR A 801 -6.55 29.25 0.94
CA THR A 801 -7.59 29.64 -0.03
C THR A 801 -6.97 30.37 -1.23
N GLU A 802 -5.99 31.24 -1.02
CA GLU A 802 -5.30 31.95 -2.10
C GLU A 802 -4.49 30.99 -3.00
N ILE A 803 -3.76 30.04 -2.40
CA ILE A 803 -2.96 29.04 -3.14
C ILE A 803 -3.87 28.12 -3.96
N VAL A 804 -4.89 27.53 -3.32
CA VAL A 804 -5.86 26.63 -3.97
C VAL A 804 -6.64 27.37 -5.07
N PHE A 805 -7.04 28.62 -4.85
CA PHE A 805 -7.75 29.41 -5.85
C PHE A 805 -6.88 29.70 -7.08
N ARG A 806 -5.59 30.04 -6.90
CA ARG A 806 -4.67 30.28 -8.02
C ARG A 806 -4.37 29.03 -8.83
N LEU A 807 -4.19 27.89 -8.16
CA LEU A 807 -3.99 26.58 -8.80
C LEU A 807 -5.21 26.15 -9.63
N ILE A 808 -6.42 26.44 -9.16
CA ILE A 808 -7.68 26.15 -9.88
C ILE A 808 -7.86 27.06 -11.08
N MET A 809 -7.44 28.33 -10.98
CA MET A 809 -7.58 29.33 -12.05
C MET A 809 -6.46 29.27 -13.09
N GLN A 810 -5.56 28.27 -13.03
CA GLN A 810 -4.37 28.14 -13.89
C GLN A 810 -3.53 29.43 -13.96
N LYS A 811 -3.40 30.13 -12.82
CA LYS A 811 -2.57 31.33 -12.72
C LYS A 811 -1.23 30.97 -12.11
N GLU A 812 -0.15 31.46 -12.73
CA GLU A 812 1.19 31.33 -12.15
C GLU A 812 1.26 31.96 -10.75
N LEU A 813 1.87 31.21 -9.82
CA LEU A 813 2.25 31.69 -8.51
C LEU A 813 3.60 32.39 -8.67
N THR A 814 3.59 33.72 -8.70
CA THR A 814 4.81 34.55 -8.78
C THR A 814 5.48 34.62 -7.41
N GLY A 815 6.79 34.39 -7.34
CA GLY A 815 7.58 34.54 -6.10
C GLY A 815 7.56 33.34 -5.17
N ILE A 816 7.32 32.12 -5.68
CA ILE A 816 7.30 30.86 -4.91
C ILE A 816 8.57 30.69 -4.07
N ASP A 817 9.75 30.94 -4.63
CA ASP A 817 11.01 30.76 -3.90
C ASP A 817 11.12 31.65 -2.66
N SER A 818 10.73 32.93 -2.79
CA SER A 818 10.72 33.86 -1.65
C SER A 818 9.71 33.45 -0.58
N ILE A 819 8.59 32.83 -0.97
CA ILE A 819 7.56 32.34 -0.03
C ILE A 819 8.06 31.09 0.69
N ILE A 820 8.71 30.17 -0.03
CA ILE A 820 9.34 28.98 0.55
C ILE A 820 10.40 29.40 1.57
N GLU A 821 11.27 30.34 1.23
CA GLU A 821 12.32 30.83 2.15
C GLU A 821 11.74 31.48 3.41
N GLU A 822 10.71 32.32 3.28
CA GLU A 822 10.04 32.96 4.42
C GLU A 822 9.38 31.92 5.34
N ARG A 823 8.67 30.95 4.75
CA ARG A 823 7.96 29.88 5.47
C ARG A 823 8.91 28.90 6.13
N LEU A 824 9.99 28.53 5.44
CA LEU A 824 11.04 27.67 5.97
C LEU A 824 11.72 28.32 7.19
N ARG A 825 12.00 29.62 7.12
CA ARG A 825 12.54 30.39 8.26
C ARG A 825 11.58 30.35 9.45
N SER A 826 10.29 30.57 9.20
CA SER A 826 9.24 30.48 10.22
C SER A 826 9.17 29.08 10.84
N CYS A 827 9.14 28.02 10.03
CA CYS A 827 9.12 26.63 10.51
C CYS A 827 10.31 26.31 11.41
N VAL A 828 11.52 26.73 11.03
CA VAL A 828 12.74 26.52 11.81
C VAL A 828 12.66 27.28 13.14
N ASP A 829 12.20 28.53 13.13
CA ASP A 829 12.08 29.34 14.35
C ASP A 829 11.04 28.78 15.33
N ILE A 830 9.91 28.30 14.83
CA ILE A 830 8.84 27.68 15.63
C ILE A 830 9.33 26.33 16.17
N PHE A 831 9.91 25.48 15.32
CA PHE A 831 10.46 24.18 15.71
C PHE A 831 11.49 24.31 16.83
N ILE A 832 12.46 25.22 16.70
CA ILE A 832 13.48 25.39 17.73
C ILE A 832 12.83 25.81 19.05
N LYS A 833 11.87 26.74 19.04
CA LYS A 833 11.18 27.18 20.26
C LYS A 833 10.40 26.03 20.92
N GLU A 834 9.63 25.29 20.14
CA GLU A 834 8.83 24.15 20.63
C GLU A 834 9.73 23.01 21.13
N TYR A 835 10.81 22.70 20.41
CA TYR A 835 11.79 21.69 20.80
C TYR A 835 12.49 22.05 22.11
N CYS A 836 12.87 23.33 22.27
CA CYS A 836 13.45 23.83 23.51
C CYS A 836 12.46 23.75 24.66
N LEU A 837 11.21 24.16 24.44
CA LEU A 837 10.15 24.14 25.44
C LEU A 837 9.84 22.73 25.91
N HIS A 838 9.69 21.77 24.98
CA HIS A 838 9.43 20.36 25.27
C HIS A 838 10.56 19.73 26.09
N ASN A 839 11.81 20.11 25.80
CA ASN A 839 12.99 19.64 26.54
C ASN A 839 13.34 20.50 27.78
N LYS A 840 12.48 21.45 28.17
CA LYS A 840 12.60 22.35 29.36
C LYS A 840 13.83 23.26 29.35
N LEU A 841 14.14 23.83 28.19
CA LEU A 841 15.33 24.63 27.96
C LEU A 841 14.99 26.14 27.80
N SER A 842 15.79 27.07 28.36
CA SER A 842 15.46 28.52 28.43
C SER A 842 16.03 29.37 27.28
N PHE A 843 15.21 30.26 26.69
CA PHE A 843 15.52 31.02 25.46
C PHE A 843 16.05 32.45 25.68
N ASP A 844 15.81 33.06 26.85
CA ASP A 844 16.07 34.50 27.11
C ASP A 844 17.30 34.77 28.02
N SER A 845 18.21 33.80 28.16
CA SER A 845 19.34 33.92 29.08
C SER A 845 20.42 34.90 28.58
N PRO A 846 20.94 35.84 29.41
CA PRO A 846 22.14 36.63 29.08
C PRO A 846 23.35 35.76 28.68
N LEU A 847 23.40 34.51 29.15
CA LEU A 847 24.40 33.51 28.79
C LEU A 847 24.26 33.06 27.32
N PHE A 848 23.04 33.04 26.77
CA PHE A 848 22.79 32.75 25.35
C PHE A 848 23.46 33.78 24.44
N LEU A 849 23.40 35.09 24.78
CA LEU A 849 24.03 36.17 24.02
C LEU A 849 25.57 36.17 24.11
N VAL A 850 26.12 35.88 25.30
CA VAL A 850 27.58 35.78 25.52
C VAL A 850 28.16 34.60 24.77
N VAL A 851 27.49 33.44 24.84
CA VAL A 851 27.92 32.23 24.16
C VAL A 851 27.87 32.44 22.65
N LEU A 852 26.74 32.92 22.10
CA LEU A 852 26.51 33.13 20.66
C LEU A 852 27.55 34.07 20.02
N SER A 853 27.92 35.15 20.71
CA SER A 853 28.95 36.09 20.25
C SER A 853 30.35 35.46 20.25
N GLY A 854 30.68 34.68 21.29
CA GLY A 854 31.94 33.94 21.39
C GLY A 854 32.10 32.89 20.28
N VAL A 855 31.03 32.21 19.88
CA VAL A 855 31.04 31.19 18.81
C VAL A 855 31.43 31.78 17.45
N ILE A 856 30.82 32.93 17.13
CA ILE A 856 30.98 33.56 15.82
C ILE A 856 32.43 34.04 15.70
N SER A 857 33.01 34.59 16.75
CA SER A 857 34.43 34.98 16.78
C SER A 857 35.39 33.77 16.77
N PHE A 858 35.02 32.65 17.39
CA PHE A 858 35.89 31.47 17.55
C PHE A 858 36.22 30.76 16.23
N GLN A 859 35.30 30.72 15.26
CA GLN A 859 35.58 30.13 13.94
C GLN A 859 36.62 30.93 13.14
N TYR A 860 36.63 32.25 13.28
CA TYR A 860 37.66 33.11 12.70
C TYR A 860 39.01 32.89 13.38
N PHE A 861 39.04 32.75 14.71
CA PHE A 861 40.28 32.46 15.45
C PHE A 861 40.88 31.09 15.13
N ILE A 862 40.07 30.04 14.89
CA ILE A 862 40.58 28.72 14.48
C ILE A 862 41.19 28.76 13.08
N LYS A 863 40.53 29.39 12.10
CA LYS A 863 41.11 29.61 10.76
C LYS A 863 42.39 30.41 10.83
N TYR A 864 42.43 31.44 11.67
CA TYR A 864 43.62 32.27 11.86
C TYR A 864 44.77 31.50 12.53
N ASN A 865 44.47 30.63 13.50
CA ASN A 865 45.47 29.79 14.15
C ASN A 865 46.04 28.75 13.17
N GLN A 866 45.22 28.22 12.25
CA GLN A 866 45.69 27.36 11.17
C GLN A 866 46.57 28.11 10.16
N ILE A 867 46.21 29.35 9.80
CA ILE A 867 47.03 30.22 8.95
C ILE A 867 48.36 30.56 9.65
N LYS A 868 48.36 30.84 10.97
CA LYS A 868 49.55 31.06 11.80
C LYS A 868 50.49 29.86 11.81
N ILE A 869 49.93 28.65 11.98
CA ILE A 869 50.68 27.39 11.94
C ILE A 869 51.30 27.16 10.55
N LEU A 870 50.59 27.51 9.48
CA LEU A 870 51.04 27.36 8.09
C LEU A 870 52.01 28.44 7.59
N SER A 871 51.97 29.65 8.15
CA SER A 871 52.76 30.81 7.69
C SER A 871 54.06 31.05 8.47
N HIS A 872 54.27 30.38 9.61
CA HIS A 872 55.48 30.47 10.44
C HIS A 872 55.93 31.90 10.86
N VAL A 873 55.04 32.89 10.86
CA VAL A 873 55.36 34.25 11.33
C VAL A 873 54.75 34.50 12.71
N GLY A 874 55.59 34.86 13.69
CA GLY A 874 55.13 35.36 14.99
C GLY A 874 54.86 36.86 14.92
N TRP A 875 53.66 37.29 15.32
CA TRP A 875 53.29 38.71 15.37
C TRP A 875 53.34 39.25 16.80
N THR A 876 53.88 40.45 16.97
CA THR A 876 53.84 41.29 18.19
C THR A 876 52.71 42.31 18.10
N THR A 877 52.23 42.79 19.25
CA THR A 877 51.02 43.64 19.44
C THR A 877 51.12 45.07 18.89
N GLU A 878 52.08 45.40 18.02
CA GLU A 878 52.28 46.78 17.53
C GLU A 878 51.45 47.15 16.28
N ASP A 879 50.86 46.19 15.58
CA ASP A 879 50.03 46.44 14.38
C ASP A 879 48.69 45.68 14.42
N GLU A 880 47.88 45.90 15.47
CA GLU A 880 46.51 45.38 15.49
C GLU A 880 45.62 46.13 14.49
N LEU A 881 45.25 45.47 13.39
CA LEU A 881 44.09 45.85 12.59
C LEU A 881 42.83 45.17 13.18
N PRO A 882 41.75 45.90 13.49
CA PRO A 882 40.51 45.29 13.89
C PRO A 882 39.91 44.52 12.71
N PHE A 883 39.51 43.26 12.95
CA PHE A 883 38.71 42.50 12.00
C PHE A 883 37.23 42.73 12.33
N ASP A 884 36.48 43.29 11.38
CA ASP A 884 35.03 43.41 11.50
C ASP A 884 34.37 42.04 11.25
N VAL A 885 33.62 41.56 12.24
CA VAL A 885 32.79 40.36 12.13
C VAL A 885 31.34 40.80 12.05
N GLU A 886 30.75 40.67 10.87
CA GLU A 886 29.37 41.08 10.63
C GLU A 886 28.41 40.11 11.35
N LEU A 887 27.70 40.62 12.36
CA LEU A 887 26.71 39.84 13.10
C LEU A 887 25.36 39.87 12.37
N PRO A 888 24.55 38.79 12.41
CA PRO A 888 23.19 38.78 11.87
C PRO A 888 22.35 39.95 12.37
N ASP A 889 21.51 40.54 11.50
CA ASP A 889 20.75 41.77 11.79
C ASP A 889 19.91 41.71 13.09
N PHE A 890 19.38 40.53 13.45
CA PHE A 890 18.60 40.38 14.69
C PHE A 890 19.45 40.49 15.98
N LEU A 891 20.79 40.35 15.89
CA LEU A 891 21.74 40.55 16.99
C LEU A 891 22.28 41.99 17.05
N SER A 892 22.17 42.75 15.96
CA SER A 892 22.63 44.14 15.87
C SER A 892 21.88 45.13 16.79
N HIS A 893 20.77 44.69 17.38
CA HIS A 893 19.96 45.50 18.30
C HIS A 893 20.47 45.49 19.76
N PHE A 894 21.45 44.65 20.10
CA PHE A 894 22.02 44.57 21.45
C PHE A 894 23.55 44.70 21.39
N HIS A 895 24.08 45.87 21.73
CA HIS A 895 25.52 46.07 21.84
C HIS A 895 25.99 45.64 23.25
N PRO A 896 26.95 44.69 23.39
CA PRO A 896 27.46 44.32 24.69
C PRO A 896 28.27 45.48 25.28
N ILE A 897 27.85 45.97 26.45
CA ILE A 897 28.48 47.04 27.24
C ILE A 897 29.96 46.76 27.63
N PHE A 898 30.49 45.58 27.31
CA PHE A 898 31.75 45.06 27.84
C PHE A 898 33.03 45.57 27.15
N ILE A 899 32.96 46.41 26.11
CA ILE A 899 34.17 46.86 25.37
C ILE A 899 34.17 48.37 25.14
N CYS A 900 34.03 49.16 26.21
CA CYS A 900 34.26 50.59 26.13
C CYS A 900 35.56 50.97 26.87
N PRO A 901 36.60 51.49 26.19
CA PRO A 901 37.96 51.52 26.70
C PRO A 901 38.25 52.76 27.54
N VAL A 902 37.38 53.09 28.51
CA VAL A 902 37.70 54.16 29.47
C VAL A 902 38.29 53.51 30.71
N LEU A 903 39.62 53.50 30.77
CA LEU A 903 40.36 52.95 31.90
C LEU A 903 40.04 53.74 33.18
N LYS A 904 39.95 53.02 34.30
CA LYS A 904 39.61 53.60 35.61
C LYS A 904 40.61 54.69 36.02
N GLU A 905 41.88 54.57 35.62
CA GLU A 905 42.93 55.55 35.89
C GLU A 905 42.72 56.90 35.15
N GLU A 906 42.01 56.90 34.01
CA GLU A 906 41.74 58.12 33.24
C GLU A 906 40.52 58.90 33.76
N THR A 907 39.74 58.29 34.67
CA THR A 907 38.49 58.86 35.16
C THR A 907 38.64 59.51 36.53
N THR A 908 38.68 60.84 36.55
CA THR A 908 38.76 61.66 37.77
C THR A 908 37.49 62.50 37.94
N LYS A 909 37.33 63.18 39.09
CA LYS A 909 36.21 64.13 39.30
C LYS A 909 36.15 65.19 38.19
N ASP A 910 37.31 65.60 37.69
CA ASP A 910 37.45 66.60 36.62
C ASP A 910 37.46 66.00 35.20
N ASN A 911 37.69 64.68 35.07
CA ASN A 911 37.61 63.93 33.81
C ASN A 911 36.61 62.77 33.89
N SER A 912 35.36 63.08 34.25
CA SER A 912 34.34 62.04 34.47
C SER A 912 33.94 61.32 33.17
N PRO A 913 33.52 60.05 33.23
CA PRO A 913 32.99 59.34 32.06
C PRO A 913 31.62 59.90 31.60
N TYR A 914 31.37 59.88 30.30
CA TYR A 914 30.12 60.27 29.65
C TYR A 914 29.71 59.22 28.62
N SER A 915 28.47 58.76 28.69
CA SER A 915 27.85 57.90 27.69
C SER A 915 27.37 58.74 26.50
N LEU A 916 27.67 58.28 25.28
CA LEU A 916 27.13 58.82 24.04
C LEU A 916 25.73 58.24 23.77
N ALA A 917 25.03 58.75 22.75
CA ALA A 917 23.72 58.24 22.33
C ALA A 917 23.75 56.79 21.82
N CYS A 918 24.91 56.33 21.35
CA CYS A 918 25.17 54.94 20.98
C CYS A 918 25.64 54.08 22.18
N HIS A 919 25.53 54.61 23.41
CA HIS A 919 25.89 53.97 24.67
C HIS A 919 27.37 53.64 24.90
N HIS A 920 28.26 53.92 23.95
CA HIS A 920 29.70 53.99 24.20
C HIS A 920 30.02 55.10 25.21
N VAL A 921 30.82 54.77 26.22
CA VAL A 921 31.32 55.67 27.25
C VAL A 921 32.70 56.22 26.84
N ILE A 922 32.88 57.53 26.95
CA ILE A 922 34.17 58.22 26.75
C ILE A 922 34.46 59.16 27.92
N SER A 923 35.72 59.53 28.15
CA SER A 923 36.06 60.50 29.20
C SER A 923 35.63 61.92 28.82
N LYS A 924 35.34 62.77 29.82
CA LYS A 924 34.91 64.17 29.60
C LYS A 924 35.90 64.95 28.73
N LYS A 925 37.22 64.77 28.93
CA LYS A 925 38.26 65.39 28.11
C LYS A 925 38.25 64.91 26.67
N ALA A 926 37.94 63.63 26.42
CA ALA A 926 37.79 63.10 25.06
C ALA A 926 36.53 63.66 24.39
N LEU A 927 35.41 63.73 25.13
CA LEU A 927 34.17 64.37 24.68
C LEU A 927 34.39 65.85 24.34
N ASP A 928 35.08 66.59 25.22
CA ASP A 928 35.40 68.00 25.03
C ASP A 928 36.33 68.21 23.83
N LYS A 929 37.32 67.33 23.60
CA LYS A 929 38.18 67.36 22.39
C LYS A 929 37.39 67.09 21.11
N LEU A 930 36.51 66.10 21.10
CA LEU A 930 35.67 65.77 19.93
C LEU A 930 34.67 66.88 19.58
N SER A 931 34.28 67.68 20.57
CA SER A 931 33.40 68.84 20.38
C SER A 931 34.14 70.16 20.06
N LYS A 932 35.47 70.23 20.25
CA LYS A 932 36.27 71.42 19.98
C LYS A 932 36.67 71.51 18.50
N ASN A 933 35.71 71.96 17.70
CA ASN A 933 35.91 72.69 16.44
C ASN A 933 34.63 73.48 16.03
N GLY A 934 33.73 73.74 16.97
CA GLY A 934 32.46 74.43 16.71
C GLY A 934 31.34 73.55 16.17
N SER A 935 31.54 72.23 16.03
CA SER A 935 30.50 71.30 15.58
C SER A 935 29.68 70.73 16.74
N LEU A 936 28.37 71.04 16.78
CA LEU A 936 27.40 70.48 17.73
C LEU A 936 27.21 68.95 17.59
N SER A 937 27.59 68.39 16.43
CA SER A 937 27.58 66.95 16.15
C SER A 937 28.97 66.42 15.87
N PHE A 938 29.28 65.24 16.40
CA PHE A 938 30.52 64.52 16.18
C PHE A 938 30.23 63.02 16.01
N LYS A 939 31.11 62.30 15.32
CA LYS A 939 30.99 60.85 15.15
C LYS A 939 31.55 60.14 16.39
N CYS A 940 30.90 59.06 16.82
CA CYS A 940 31.47 58.21 17.87
C CYS A 940 32.82 57.65 17.38
N PRO A 941 33.89 57.66 18.21
CA PRO A 941 35.19 57.14 17.80
C PRO A 941 35.19 55.64 17.54
N TYR A 942 34.25 54.91 18.14
CA TYR A 942 34.23 53.43 18.16
C TYR A 942 33.11 52.83 17.31
N CYS A 943 32.18 53.64 16.78
CA CYS A 943 31.10 53.14 15.94
C CYS A 943 30.61 54.21 14.96
N PRO A 944 29.94 53.85 13.86
CA PRO A 944 29.59 54.79 12.80
C PRO A 944 28.50 55.81 13.16
N ILE A 945 27.93 55.75 14.36
CA ILE A 945 26.82 56.61 14.79
C ILE A 945 27.30 58.05 15.06
N HIS A 946 26.63 59.01 14.44
CA HIS A 946 26.78 60.43 14.74
C HIS A 946 25.95 60.83 15.95
N THR A 947 26.54 61.62 16.85
CA THR A 947 25.90 62.07 18.08
C THR A 947 26.16 63.56 18.31
N THR A 948 25.50 64.14 19.32
CA THR A 948 25.67 65.56 19.69
C THR A 948 25.98 65.66 21.17
N VAL A 949 26.67 66.73 21.59
CA VAL A 949 27.06 66.91 23.02
C VAL A 949 25.83 66.87 23.94
N ILE A 950 24.69 67.41 23.48
CA ILE A 950 23.41 67.44 24.22
C ILE A 950 22.85 66.02 24.47
N LYS A 951 23.12 65.07 23.58
CA LYS A 951 22.65 63.68 23.71
C LYS A 951 23.60 62.79 24.52
N THR A 952 24.62 63.37 25.15
CA THR A 952 25.56 62.64 26.03
C THR A 952 25.15 62.76 27.49
N GLN A 953 25.39 61.71 28.30
CA GLN A 953 25.01 61.66 29.71
C GLN A 953 26.21 61.32 30.60
N LYS A 954 26.40 62.07 31.69
CA LYS A 954 27.49 61.83 32.65
C LYS A 954 27.24 60.52 33.40
N VAL A 955 28.20 59.61 33.36
CA VAL A 955 28.16 58.34 34.09
C VAL A 955 28.78 58.54 35.48
N LYS A 956 28.16 58.01 36.55
CA LYS A 956 28.70 58.07 37.91
C LYS A 956 29.22 56.69 38.31
N PHE A 957 30.51 56.59 38.61
CA PHE A 957 31.04 55.40 39.28
C PHE A 957 30.76 55.48 40.78
N VAL A 958 30.12 54.45 41.34
CA VAL A 958 29.94 54.31 42.79
C VAL A 958 31.16 53.55 43.32
N LYS A 959 31.85 54.12 44.31
CA LYS A 959 32.95 53.44 45.00
C LYS A 959 32.33 52.31 45.83
N ILE A 960 32.78 51.07 45.56
CA ILE A 960 32.43 49.88 46.34
C ILE A 960 32.99 50.02 47.75
#